data_AF-A0A855XBV9-F1
#
_entry.id   AF-A0A855XBV9-F1
#
_cell.length_a   1.000
_cell.length_b   1.000
_cell.length_c   1.000
_cell.angle_alpha   90.00
_cell.angle_beta   90.00
_cell.angle_gamma   90.00
#
_symmetry.space_group_name_H-M   'P 1'
#
loop_
_entity.id
_entity.type
_entity.pdbx_description
1 polymer ?
#
loop_
_entity_poly.entity_id
_entity_poly.type
_entity_poly.pdbx_seq_one_letter_code
_entity_poly.pdbx_strand_id
1 'polypeptide(L)'
;MRTVQRSYLFAAAIAAFWLAALPCSTQAAKSCFDCHKKAQAEFSSRKIIHDPVKKLQCESCHKRHGFANQLILVDNSAQLCYSCHADVKEKFASGKVHYPVANGKCWDCHDPHSSDKKGLIRKGPEGADDPDGCLACHSQDIPAVGKSQFKHPPYESLDCVSCHDPHNSAQPSLLKQDPAALCGACHKPDDKKVQKAHEGKYITGTACTSCHTGHSSDLKGLISSHAHSPYAEGSCDACHSLPGADGKVAFAEGVTPGNVCANCHADQAEGPGLAFPHPAVEAANCDNCHDGHSAPYDNLLKRDEGTICRDCHDNIAADTTLPVHAPVALNKCGACHEVHGSKTSHLLKKTGSQLCLDCHQDYAALRDSATSVHAGADDCLQCHDPHQGKQPKLLKAAPKELCRSCHPLDDKALLAASSHLPYTDGDCSLCHDPHFSKTKHLLRDEGVKLCTHCHDQIGERLKMPTAHPPATEDCLTCHSPHWSEQKALLTSVEKDLCTGCHDPAGLGLTASSVHTPAAQGDCTGCHDPHGSVQPKLLTGRARPVTSGGVTMVVTPKLGLGRADLCYSCHETLQDKFQAGKAHQPVAQGKCDACHAAHGSDHTAFTKDTQAKLCGSCHTIDTALAAKHGSYDMASADCTDCHNPHVSTKPNLVRANEHPPYAEKSCESCHTVGPDGKPQLTAQVSEICGTCHDMVQTEMAKPVHHAPFEGGECTSCHSAHASDFKHLLRRDDNGMCYSCHTDLKDLTKSASTHKPFVSGKCLDCHAPHASQYPKLLTKPEDGFCLSCHTDLKEQMSKGIVHSPARAGKCLSCHVPHGGPVPSLLVSPRAQLCIKCHDLSSTKVATAHRGFDMTNANCQSCHAAHVAPSTSRGLLLPKSHAPFAARSCDKCHQPTGKRELVSPGRTLCLSCHAKVEPTFARAVKHPPAVEDDGCVKCHAPHAGFTNNLMNKDGVNTCLTCHDDREFKGTFKHKIAFESCTNCHDAHSADYKGLLETTDINGLCMKCHTDAEKTHYHPLKDKIDPRTRKPMTCVSCHSPHSSDDKSLLRGDKSRGLCIGCHDPSGH
;
A
#
# COMPACT_ATOMS: atom_id res chain seq x y z
N MET A 1 -58.43 13.46 -28.51
CA MET A 1 -59.67 13.96 -27.85
C MET A 1 -59.35 14.09 -26.36
N ARG A 2 -59.15 15.23 -25.71
CA ARG A 2 -59.54 16.63 -25.92
C ARG A 2 -58.32 17.56 -25.79
N THR A 3 -58.43 18.67 -26.49
CA THR A 3 -57.41 19.65 -26.91
C THR A 3 -57.57 20.98 -26.18
N VAL A 4 -56.43 21.65 -25.92
CA VAL A 4 -56.10 23.08 -26.16
C VAL A 4 -57.03 24.20 -25.65
N GLN A 5 -56.42 25.16 -24.91
CA GLN A 5 -56.77 26.58 -24.60
C GLN A 5 -56.69 26.82 -23.07
N ARG A 6 -56.00 27.83 -22.50
CA ARG A 6 -55.79 29.22 -22.90
C ARG A 6 -54.61 29.82 -22.14
N SER A 7 -53.82 30.58 -22.87
CA SER A 7 -52.78 31.51 -22.40
C SER A 7 -53.39 32.84 -21.93
N TYR A 8 -52.56 33.62 -21.22
CA TYR A 8 -52.66 35.07 -20.95
C TYR A 8 -53.63 35.55 -19.84
N LEU A 9 -53.01 36.15 -18.82
CA LEU A 9 -53.45 37.29 -17.99
C LEU A 9 -53.29 37.01 -16.49
N PHE A 10 -52.06 37.12 -15.98
CA PHE A 10 -51.80 37.65 -14.62
C PHE A 10 -50.39 38.26 -14.57
N ALA A 11 -50.13 39.16 -15.53
CA ALA A 11 -49.08 40.15 -15.44
C ALA A 11 -49.71 41.42 -14.83
N ALA A 12 -49.66 41.58 -13.50
CA ALA A 12 -49.93 42.86 -12.81
C ALA A 12 -49.71 42.87 -11.27
N ALA A 13 -49.14 41.83 -10.63
CA ALA A 13 -49.11 41.78 -9.16
C ALA A 13 -47.75 41.49 -8.49
N ILE A 14 -46.63 41.56 -9.23
CA ILE A 14 -45.28 41.49 -8.63
C ILE A 14 -44.40 42.59 -9.24
N ALA A 15 -44.86 43.83 -9.18
CA ALA A 15 -44.14 45.02 -9.64
C ALA A 15 -43.81 46.02 -8.50
N ALA A 16 -43.88 45.58 -7.23
CA ALA A 16 -43.65 46.44 -6.07
C ALA A 16 -42.71 45.83 -5.00
N PHE A 17 -41.79 44.94 -5.40
CA PHE A 17 -40.66 44.49 -4.58
C PHE A 17 -39.36 44.41 -5.41
N TRP A 18 -39.21 45.34 -6.35
CA TRP A 18 -38.01 45.53 -7.18
C TRP A 18 -37.38 46.87 -6.82
N LEU A 19 -36.86 47.02 -5.60
CA LEU A 19 -36.04 48.17 -5.17
C LEU A 19 -35.29 47.85 -3.85
N ALA A 20 -34.53 46.76 -3.83
CA ALA A 20 -33.39 46.54 -2.92
C ALA A 20 -32.69 45.21 -3.23
N ALA A 21 -32.07 45.11 -4.41
CA ALA A 21 -31.02 44.13 -4.65
C ALA A 21 -29.82 44.91 -5.19
N LEU A 22 -28.89 45.22 -4.29
CA LEU A 22 -27.55 45.66 -4.65
C LEU A 22 -26.96 44.62 -5.63
N PRO A 23 -26.36 45.02 -6.77
CA PRO A 23 -25.62 44.08 -7.58
C PRO A 23 -24.46 43.58 -6.72
N CYS A 24 -24.42 42.27 -6.46
CA CYS A 24 -23.18 41.62 -6.08
C CYS A 24 -22.24 41.85 -7.26
N SER A 25 -21.23 42.70 -7.04
CA SER A 25 -20.25 43.07 -8.04
C SER A 25 -19.52 41.81 -8.50
N THR A 26 -19.88 41.28 -9.67
CA THR A 26 -19.01 40.34 -10.38
C THR A 26 -17.81 41.14 -10.85
N GLN A 27 -16.75 41.14 -10.03
CA GLN A 27 -15.46 41.65 -10.46
C GLN A 27 -15.05 40.89 -11.73
N ALA A 28 -14.92 41.61 -12.84
CA ALA A 28 -14.39 41.06 -14.08
C ALA A 28 -13.01 40.41 -13.78
N ALA A 29 -12.80 39.19 -14.28
CA ALA A 29 -11.54 38.49 -14.09
C ALA A 29 -10.38 39.33 -14.66
N LYS A 30 -9.40 39.67 -13.81
CA LYS A 30 -8.21 40.42 -14.23
C LYS A 30 -7.44 39.64 -15.30
N SER A 31 -6.92 40.36 -16.29
CA SER A 31 -6.05 39.83 -17.33
C SER A 31 -4.69 39.47 -16.74
N CYS A 32 -3.94 38.56 -17.38
CA CYS A 32 -2.61 38.21 -16.91
C CYS A 32 -1.66 39.42 -16.87
N PHE A 33 -1.79 40.35 -17.84
CA PHE A 33 -0.97 41.55 -17.91
C PHE A 33 -1.32 42.63 -16.87
N ASP A 34 -2.48 42.53 -16.21
CA ASP A 34 -2.81 43.40 -15.09
C ASP A 34 -1.79 43.23 -13.93
N CYS A 35 -1.25 42.02 -13.80
CA CYS A 35 -0.18 41.67 -12.85
C CYS A 35 1.22 41.60 -13.50
N HIS A 36 1.31 41.24 -14.79
CA HIS A 36 2.57 41.02 -15.51
C HIS A 36 2.96 42.15 -16.47
N LYS A 37 2.92 43.40 -15.99
CA LYS A 37 3.17 44.61 -16.81
C LYS A 37 4.57 44.66 -17.44
N LYS A 38 5.59 44.09 -16.78
CA LYS A 38 6.96 44.00 -17.32
C LYS A 38 7.01 43.11 -18.56
N ALA A 39 6.41 41.92 -18.48
CA ALA A 39 6.31 41.01 -19.62
C ALA A 39 5.48 41.62 -20.76
N GLN A 40 4.41 42.35 -20.44
CA GLN A 40 3.62 43.07 -21.44
C GLN A 40 4.47 44.10 -22.22
N ALA A 41 5.27 44.91 -21.51
CA ALA A 41 6.14 45.91 -22.13
C ALA A 41 7.24 45.27 -22.98
N GLU A 42 7.85 44.19 -22.50
CA GLU A 42 8.87 43.43 -23.22
C GLU A 42 8.30 42.80 -24.49
N PHE A 43 7.21 42.04 -24.40
CA PHE A 43 6.67 41.32 -25.55
C PHE A 43 6.12 42.25 -26.61
N SER A 44 5.51 43.37 -26.21
CA SER A 44 4.96 44.37 -27.13
C SER A 44 6.03 45.23 -27.81
N SER A 45 7.28 45.21 -27.33
CA SER A 45 8.39 45.99 -27.91
C SER A 45 9.07 45.31 -29.10
N ARG A 46 8.85 44.00 -29.29
CA ARG A 46 9.46 43.20 -30.36
C ARG A 46 8.66 43.28 -31.67
N LYS A 47 9.34 43.14 -32.81
CA LYS A 47 8.71 43.28 -34.14
C LYS A 47 7.62 42.25 -34.45
N ILE A 48 7.79 41.01 -33.99
CA ILE A 48 6.89 39.89 -34.28
C ILE A 48 6.41 39.31 -32.95
N ILE A 49 5.11 39.44 -32.69
CA ILE A 49 4.46 38.93 -31.48
C ILE A 49 3.70 37.67 -31.85
N HIS A 50 3.89 36.59 -31.10
CA HIS A 50 3.20 35.33 -31.31
C HIS A 50 1.69 35.49 -31.07
N ASP A 51 0.88 34.88 -31.93
CA ASP A 51 -0.56 35.12 -32.03
C ASP A 51 -1.34 34.89 -30.71
N PRO A 52 -1.11 33.81 -29.94
CA PRO A 52 -1.70 33.61 -28.61
C PRO A 52 -1.39 34.73 -27.62
N VAL A 53 -0.18 35.30 -27.66
CA VAL A 53 0.23 36.42 -26.80
C VAL A 53 -0.45 37.71 -27.25
N LYS A 54 -0.49 37.95 -28.56
CA LYS A 54 -1.19 39.10 -29.16
C LYS A 54 -2.68 39.10 -28.85
N LYS A 55 -3.30 37.92 -28.76
CA LYS A 55 -4.74 37.71 -28.44
C LYS A 55 -5.03 37.57 -26.95
N LEU A 56 -4.03 37.73 -26.07
CA LEU A 56 -4.14 37.59 -24.62
C LEU A 56 -4.60 36.20 -24.14
N GLN A 57 -4.33 35.15 -24.92
CA GLN A 57 -4.70 33.77 -24.64
C GLN A 57 -3.61 33.03 -23.85
N CYS A 58 -3.06 33.66 -22.80
CA CYS A 58 -1.94 33.10 -22.04
C CYS A 58 -2.24 31.71 -21.46
N GLU A 59 -3.52 31.43 -21.17
CA GLU A 59 -3.99 30.17 -20.60
C GLU A 59 -3.97 28.98 -21.55
N SER A 60 -3.80 29.23 -22.86
CA SER A 60 -3.58 28.16 -23.84
C SER A 60 -2.22 27.47 -23.65
N CYS A 61 -1.28 28.14 -23.00
CA CYS A 61 0.08 27.63 -22.77
C CYS A 61 0.46 27.56 -21.29
N HIS A 62 -0.06 28.47 -20.45
CA HIS A 62 0.26 28.56 -19.03
C HIS A 62 -0.96 28.30 -18.15
N LYS A 63 -0.80 27.54 -17.07
CA LYS A 63 -1.84 27.44 -16.04
C LYS A 63 -1.87 28.72 -15.20
N ARG A 64 -3.07 29.19 -14.82
CA ARG A 64 -3.18 30.30 -13.86
C ARG A 64 -2.52 29.92 -12.54
N HIS A 65 -1.53 30.71 -12.13
CA HIS A 65 -0.84 30.52 -10.87
C HIS A 65 -1.51 31.38 -9.78
N GLY A 66 -2.18 30.73 -8.82
CA GLY A 66 -2.67 31.36 -7.59
C GLY A 66 -1.51 31.68 -6.62
N PHE A 67 -1.83 31.88 -5.34
CA PHE A 67 -0.95 32.31 -4.21
C PHE A 67 0.47 31.69 -4.11
N ALA A 68 0.79 30.65 -4.89
CA ALA A 68 2.08 29.95 -4.96
C ALA A 68 3.08 30.53 -6.00
N ASN A 69 2.75 31.55 -6.80
CA ASN A 69 3.68 32.29 -7.69
C ASN A 69 4.57 31.46 -8.66
N GLN A 70 4.20 30.22 -9.02
CA GLN A 70 4.97 29.41 -9.97
C GLN A 70 4.30 29.32 -11.34
N LEU A 71 5.03 29.68 -12.41
CA LEU A 71 4.56 29.60 -13.79
C LEU A 71 4.67 28.14 -14.28
N ILE A 72 3.54 27.52 -14.60
CA ILE A 72 3.48 26.11 -15.00
C ILE A 72 2.85 26.02 -16.39
N LEU A 73 3.45 25.24 -17.30
CA LEU A 73 2.88 24.98 -18.63
C LEU A 73 1.68 24.03 -18.56
N VAL A 74 0.75 24.15 -19.51
CA VAL A 74 -0.42 23.26 -19.57
C VAL A 74 -0.04 21.82 -19.96
N ASP A 75 1.03 21.66 -20.76
CA ASP A 75 1.60 20.40 -21.22
C ASP A 75 3.12 20.55 -21.40
N ASN A 76 3.81 19.46 -21.74
CA ASN A 76 5.23 19.45 -22.07
C ASN A 76 5.52 20.20 -23.39
N SER A 77 6.70 20.82 -23.40
CA SER A 77 7.38 21.49 -24.52
C SER A 77 6.82 21.31 -25.93
N ALA A 78 7.09 20.15 -26.54
CA ALA A 78 6.81 19.93 -27.96
C ALA A 78 5.32 19.70 -28.23
N GLN A 79 4.64 18.94 -27.35
CA GLN A 79 3.21 18.66 -27.53
C GLN A 79 2.36 19.92 -27.40
N LEU A 80 2.79 20.85 -26.53
CA LEU A 80 2.15 22.15 -26.41
C LEU A 80 2.21 22.92 -27.74
N CYS A 81 3.39 23.01 -28.35
CA CYS A 81 3.55 23.66 -29.65
C CYS A 81 2.76 22.95 -30.75
N TYR A 82 2.83 21.62 -30.83
CA TYR A 82 2.13 20.85 -31.87
C TYR A 82 0.61 20.84 -31.75
N SER A 83 0.07 21.13 -30.57
CA SER A 83 -1.38 21.29 -30.41
C SER A 83 -1.95 22.41 -31.29
N CYS A 84 -1.12 23.40 -31.63
CA CYS A 84 -1.46 24.51 -32.53
C CYS A 84 -0.73 24.43 -33.88
N HIS A 85 0.45 23.79 -33.93
CA HIS A 85 1.28 23.63 -35.13
C HIS A 85 1.32 22.17 -35.61
N ALA A 86 0.15 21.61 -35.90
CA ALA A 86 0.03 20.21 -36.32
C ALA A 86 0.71 19.92 -37.67
N ASP A 87 0.73 20.91 -38.57
CA ASP A 87 1.45 20.89 -39.84
C ASP A 87 2.97 20.72 -39.66
N VAL A 88 3.52 21.37 -38.64
CA VAL A 88 4.94 21.26 -38.27
C VAL A 88 5.25 19.87 -37.70
N LYS A 89 4.33 19.28 -36.94
CA LYS A 89 4.45 17.91 -36.40
C LYS A 89 4.55 16.87 -37.52
N GLU A 90 3.70 16.98 -38.53
CA GLU A 90 3.73 16.07 -39.69
C GLU A 90 5.03 16.22 -40.48
N LYS A 91 5.51 17.47 -40.67
CA LYS A 91 6.77 17.73 -41.36
C LYS A 91 7.96 17.06 -40.66
N PHE A 92 8.04 17.13 -39.33
CA PHE A 92 9.15 16.58 -38.55
C PHE A 92 9.01 15.09 -38.20
N ALA A 93 7.97 14.41 -38.70
CA ALA A 93 7.83 12.97 -38.58
C ALA A 93 8.64 12.18 -39.63
N SER A 94 9.29 12.87 -40.57
CA SER A 94 10.05 12.25 -41.67
C SER A 94 11.41 12.91 -41.89
N GLY A 95 12.36 12.14 -42.43
CA GLY A 95 13.73 12.58 -42.69
C GLY A 95 14.64 12.52 -41.45
N LYS A 96 15.89 12.98 -41.61
CA LYS A 96 16.83 13.27 -40.53
C LYS A 96 16.43 14.60 -39.91
N VAL A 97 16.07 14.58 -38.64
CA VAL A 97 15.61 15.75 -37.90
C VAL A 97 16.75 16.31 -37.07
N HIS A 98 16.93 17.63 -37.09
CA HIS A 98 17.96 18.31 -36.34
C HIS A 98 17.79 18.07 -34.83
N TYR A 99 18.89 17.84 -34.12
CA TYR A 99 18.87 17.36 -32.73
C TYR A 99 17.98 18.17 -31.76
N PRO A 100 17.98 19.51 -31.75
CA PRO A 100 17.09 20.30 -30.89
C PRO A 100 15.59 20.03 -31.18
N VAL A 101 15.24 19.84 -32.44
CA VAL A 101 13.88 19.55 -32.90
C VAL A 101 13.48 18.12 -32.54
N ALA A 102 14.38 17.16 -32.77
CA ALA A 102 14.15 15.74 -32.46
C ALA A 102 13.89 15.50 -30.96
N ASN A 103 14.49 16.31 -30.09
CA ASN A 103 14.30 16.26 -28.64
C ASN A 103 13.15 17.16 -28.14
N GLY A 104 12.36 17.74 -29.06
CA GLY A 104 11.20 18.55 -28.71
C GLY A 104 11.54 19.87 -28.03
N LYS A 105 12.77 20.37 -28.18
CA LYS A 105 13.26 21.61 -27.56
C LYS A 105 13.08 22.82 -28.48
N CYS A 106 11.87 23.01 -28.98
CA CYS A 106 11.57 24.04 -29.98
C CYS A 106 11.89 25.46 -29.47
N TRP A 107 11.71 25.71 -28.17
CA TRP A 107 11.94 27.03 -27.58
C TRP A 107 13.42 27.38 -27.38
N ASP A 108 14.37 26.44 -27.57
CA ASP A 108 15.79 26.73 -27.39
C ASP A 108 16.28 27.68 -28.49
N CYS A 109 15.65 27.59 -29.67
CA CYS A 109 15.92 28.44 -30.83
C CYS A 109 14.80 29.44 -31.10
N HIS A 110 13.55 29.13 -30.74
CA HIS A 110 12.40 30.02 -30.92
C HIS A 110 11.93 30.65 -29.60
N ASP A 111 11.55 31.92 -29.61
CA ASP A 111 10.84 32.56 -28.51
C ASP A 111 9.33 32.41 -28.72
N PRO A 112 8.61 31.63 -27.89
CA PRO A 112 7.19 31.39 -28.08
C PRO A 112 6.30 32.62 -27.78
N HIS A 113 6.88 33.74 -27.33
CA HIS A 113 6.15 34.96 -26.99
C HIS A 113 6.31 36.05 -28.05
N SER A 114 7.55 36.49 -28.31
CA SER A 114 7.84 37.47 -29.35
C SER A 114 9.34 37.53 -29.70
N SER A 115 9.65 37.96 -30.93
CA SER A 115 11.03 38.16 -31.40
C SER A 115 11.12 39.28 -32.43
N ASP A 116 12.32 39.78 -32.65
CA ASP A 116 12.64 40.72 -33.73
C ASP A 116 12.91 40.02 -35.08
N LYS A 117 13.03 38.69 -35.08
CA LYS A 117 13.33 37.87 -36.26
C LYS A 117 12.12 37.06 -36.74
N LYS A 118 12.02 36.88 -38.06
CA LYS A 118 10.97 36.06 -38.70
C LYS A 118 11.02 34.63 -38.16
N GLY A 119 9.85 34.03 -37.95
CA GLY A 119 9.76 32.69 -37.35
C GLY A 119 10.05 32.66 -35.86
N LEU A 120 10.03 33.82 -35.18
CA LEU A 120 10.26 33.93 -33.73
C LEU A 120 11.63 33.46 -33.26
N ILE A 121 12.65 33.49 -34.12
CA ILE A 121 13.99 33.00 -33.78
C ILE A 121 14.63 33.89 -32.70
N ARG A 122 15.27 33.30 -31.69
CA ARG A 122 15.97 34.03 -30.63
C ARG A 122 17.14 34.85 -31.17
N LYS A 123 17.51 35.91 -30.43
CA LYS A 123 18.70 36.71 -30.74
C LYS A 123 19.97 35.92 -30.36
N GLY A 124 20.99 35.97 -31.21
CA GLY A 124 22.31 35.39 -30.91
C GLY A 124 23.08 36.20 -29.85
N PRO A 125 24.31 35.78 -29.49
CA PRO A 125 25.16 36.47 -28.52
C PRO A 125 25.35 37.96 -28.87
N GLU A 126 25.52 38.79 -27.84
CA GLU A 126 25.63 40.23 -27.99
C GLU A 126 26.85 40.61 -28.86
N GLY A 127 26.61 41.20 -30.04
CA GLY A 127 27.65 41.61 -30.99
C GLY A 127 27.88 40.67 -32.19
N ALA A 128 27.21 39.51 -32.28
CA ALA A 128 27.30 38.61 -33.44
C ALA A 128 26.19 38.90 -34.48
N ASP A 129 26.58 39.07 -35.75
CA ASP A 129 25.65 39.15 -36.89
C ASP A 129 25.21 37.72 -37.28
N ASP A 130 24.16 37.24 -36.61
CA ASP A 130 23.61 35.89 -36.79
C ASP A 130 22.18 36.01 -37.32
N PRO A 131 21.97 36.24 -38.63
CA PRO A 131 20.64 36.47 -39.20
C PRO A 131 19.68 35.28 -38.95
N ASP A 132 20.20 34.05 -38.95
CA ASP A 132 19.42 32.81 -38.87
C ASP A 132 19.44 32.12 -37.49
N GLY A 133 20.20 32.63 -36.51
CA GLY A 133 20.18 32.13 -35.12
C GLY A 133 21.04 30.89 -34.85
N CYS A 134 21.89 30.49 -35.80
CA CYS A 134 22.67 29.25 -35.73
C CYS A 134 23.91 29.35 -34.82
N LEU A 135 24.48 30.56 -34.70
CA LEU A 135 25.72 30.81 -33.96
C LEU A 135 25.53 30.75 -32.44
N ALA A 136 24.28 30.75 -31.95
CA ALA A 136 23.99 30.56 -30.54
C ALA A 136 24.39 29.17 -30.01
N CYS A 137 24.44 28.15 -30.88
CA CYS A 137 24.79 26.78 -30.51
C CYS A 137 26.00 26.23 -31.27
N HIS A 138 26.22 26.64 -32.52
CA HIS A 138 27.41 26.24 -33.32
C HIS A 138 28.60 27.20 -33.15
N SER A 139 28.69 27.85 -31.98
CA SER A 139 29.72 28.85 -31.67
C SER A 139 31.12 28.28 -31.55
N GLN A 140 31.30 26.96 -31.42
CA GLN A 140 32.62 26.31 -31.35
C GLN A 140 33.08 25.77 -32.70
N ASP A 141 32.15 25.26 -33.50
CA ASP A 141 32.44 24.68 -34.82
C ASP A 141 32.82 25.77 -35.84
N ILE A 142 32.13 26.90 -35.80
CA ILE A 142 32.25 27.94 -36.85
C ILE A 142 33.55 28.76 -36.73
N PRO A 143 34.02 29.15 -35.53
CA PRO A 143 35.30 29.86 -35.40
C PRO A 143 36.55 29.01 -35.65
N ALA A 144 36.50 27.68 -35.44
CA ALA A 144 37.62 26.78 -35.71
C ALA A 144 37.88 26.65 -37.22
N VAL A 145 36.81 26.54 -38.01
CA VAL A 145 36.79 26.49 -39.48
C VAL A 145 37.09 27.87 -40.09
N GLY A 146 36.77 28.96 -39.38
CA GLY A 146 37.17 30.33 -39.72
C GLY A 146 38.68 30.59 -39.77
N LYS A 147 39.52 29.66 -39.28
CA LYS A 147 40.99 29.72 -39.33
C LYS A 147 41.60 29.00 -40.53
N SER A 148 40.84 28.18 -41.26
CA SER A 148 41.38 27.39 -42.37
C SER A 148 41.78 28.27 -43.56
N GLN A 149 42.82 27.84 -44.27
CA GLN A 149 43.43 28.63 -45.35
C GLN A 149 42.49 28.85 -46.55
N PHE A 150 41.70 27.84 -46.94
CA PHE A 150 40.76 27.93 -48.07
C PHE A 150 39.33 27.79 -47.59
N LYS A 151 38.49 28.81 -47.86
CA LYS A 151 37.10 28.89 -47.40
C LYS A 151 36.13 28.87 -48.57
N HIS A 152 34.99 28.21 -48.39
CA HIS A 152 33.91 28.18 -49.37
C HIS A 152 33.02 29.44 -49.21
N PRO A 153 32.74 30.20 -50.28
CA PRO A 153 32.09 31.52 -50.15
C PRO A 153 30.71 31.57 -49.45
N PRO A 154 29.79 30.60 -49.66
CA PRO A 154 28.55 30.51 -48.87
C PRO A 154 28.77 30.37 -47.37
N TYR A 155 29.86 29.70 -46.96
CA TYR A 155 30.21 29.53 -45.55
C TYR A 155 30.81 30.81 -44.96
N GLU A 156 31.63 31.53 -45.72
CA GLU A 156 32.21 32.82 -45.32
C GLU A 156 31.15 33.92 -45.14
N SER A 157 30.07 33.86 -45.92
CA SER A 157 28.94 34.81 -45.85
C SER A 157 27.82 34.39 -44.89
N LEU A 158 28.00 33.28 -44.16
CA LEU A 158 27.00 32.67 -43.27
C LEU A 158 25.67 32.29 -43.95
N ASP A 159 25.67 32.10 -45.28
CA ASP A 159 24.53 31.59 -46.04
C ASP A 159 24.42 30.06 -45.91
N CYS A 160 24.16 29.61 -44.68
CA CYS A 160 24.13 28.20 -44.33
C CYS A 160 22.89 27.51 -44.94
N VAL A 161 21.77 28.24 -44.97
CA VAL A 161 20.48 27.71 -45.43
C VAL A 161 20.42 27.54 -46.94
N SER A 162 21.33 28.11 -47.73
CA SER A 162 21.39 27.78 -49.17
C SER A 162 21.71 26.31 -49.43
N CYS A 163 22.45 25.66 -48.51
CA CYS A 163 22.82 24.25 -48.62
C CYS A 163 22.10 23.36 -47.60
N HIS A 164 21.77 23.89 -46.41
CA HIS A 164 21.20 23.14 -45.30
C HIS A 164 19.72 23.45 -45.05
N ASP A 165 18.94 22.45 -44.63
CA ASP A 165 17.63 22.63 -44.00
C ASP A 165 17.80 22.50 -42.47
N PRO A 166 17.71 23.59 -41.71
CA PRO A 166 18.06 23.60 -40.28
C PRO A 166 17.13 22.79 -39.37
N HIS A 167 16.00 22.27 -39.88
CA HIS A 167 15.07 21.50 -39.07
C HIS A 167 15.02 20.03 -39.46
N ASN A 168 14.93 19.72 -40.75
CA ASN A 168 14.98 18.35 -41.22
C ASN A 168 15.33 18.22 -42.70
N SER A 169 15.99 17.12 -43.08
CA SER A 169 16.19 16.77 -44.48
C SER A 169 16.16 15.25 -44.69
N ALA A 170 15.83 14.81 -45.91
CA ALA A 170 16.03 13.43 -46.30
C ALA A 170 17.52 13.02 -46.38
N GLN A 171 18.44 13.99 -46.47
CA GLN A 171 19.87 13.75 -46.67
C GLN A 171 20.68 13.87 -45.36
N PRO A 172 21.82 13.16 -45.25
CA PRO A 172 22.76 13.31 -44.14
C PRO A 172 23.22 14.77 -43.97
N SER A 173 23.60 15.12 -42.75
CA SER A 173 24.06 16.47 -42.39
C SER A 173 23.07 17.59 -42.75
N LEU A 174 21.78 17.26 -42.88
CA LEU A 174 20.71 18.21 -43.18
C LEU A 174 20.81 18.93 -44.54
N LEU A 175 21.51 18.34 -45.51
CA LEU A 175 21.64 18.94 -46.85
C LEU A 175 20.31 18.97 -47.60
N LYS A 176 20.01 20.05 -48.33
CA LYS A 176 18.75 20.19 -49.07
C LYS A 176 18.55 19.15 -50.18
N GLN A 177 19.63 18.64 -50.75
CA GLN A 177 19.65 17.67 -51.86
C GLN A 177 20.88 16.76 -51.73
N ASP A 178 20.93 15.69 -52.53
CA ASP A 178 22.10 14.82 -52.64
C ASP A 178 23.37 15.66 -52.94
N PRO A 179 24.52 15.38 -52.30
CA PRO A 179 25.74 16.17 -52.47
C PRO A 179 26.19 16.39 -53.92
N ALA A 180 26.02 15.42 -54.82
CA ALA A 180 26.42 15.57 -56.22
C ALA A 180 25.51 16.57 -56.95
N ALA A 181 24.20 16.52 -56.68
CA ALA A 181 23.23 17.47 -57.24
C ALA A 181 23.36 18.87 -56.61
N LEU A 182 23.53 18.94 -55.29
CA LEU A 182 23.63 20.18 -54.52
C LEU A 182 24.88 20.97 -54.92
N CYS A 183 26.04 20.33 -54.92
CA CYS A 183 27.29 20.96 -55.37
C CYS A 183 27.25 21.22 -56.87
N GLY A 184 26.73 20.29 -57.67
CA GLY A 184 26.62 20.38 -59.13
C GLY A 184 25.76 21.54 -59.65
N ALA A 185 24.82 22.04 -58.84
CA ALA A 185 24.04 23.24 -59.15
C ALA A 185 24.91 24.50 -59.31
N CYS A 186 26.03 24.57 -58.59
CA CYS A 186 27.01 25.66 -58.66
C CYS A 186 28.31 25.24 -59.36
N HIS A 187 28.72 23.98 -59.24
CA HIS A 187 29.95 23.38 -59.76
C HIS A 187 29.64 22.29 -60.79
N LYS A 188 29.24 22.71 -62.00
CA LYS A 188 28.84 21.77 -63.06
C LYS A 188 29.97 20.78 -63.40
N PRO A 189 29.78 19.46 -63.25
CA PRO A 189 30.83 18.46 -63.46
C PRO A 189 31.41 18.40 -64.88
N ASP A 190 30.67 18.89 -65.87
CA ASP A 190 31.06 18.99 -67.28
C ASP A 190 31.79 20.31 -67.62
N ASP A 191 31.94 21.23 -66.65
CA ASP A 191 32.69 22.47 -66.86
C ASP A 191 34.19 22.20 -67.05
N LYS A 192 34.79 22.82 -68.08
CA LYS A 192 36.21 22.63 -68.44
C LYS A 192 37.18 22.96 -67.30
N LYS A 193 36.84 23.90 -66.40
CA LYS A 193 37.68 24.22 -65.24
C LYS A 193 37.62 23.12 -64.18
N VAL A 194 36.43 22.55 -63.98
CA VAL A 194 36.23 21.43 -63.04
C VAL A 194 36.94 20.18 -63.56
N GLN A 195 36.78 19.84 -64.85
CA GLN A 195 37.47 18.70 -65.47
C GLN A 195 38.99 18.85 -65.41
N LYS A 196 39.52 20.05 -65.66
CA LYS A 196 40.97 20.31 -65.56
C LYS A 196 41.48 20.19 -64.13
N ALA A 197 40.70 20.63 -63.13
CA ALA A 197 41.05 20.52 -61.72
C ALA A 197 41.09 19.05 -61.23
N HIS A 198 40.35 18.16 -61.90
CA HIS A 198 40.33 16.72 -61.63
C HIS A 198 41.15 15.93 -62.66
N GLU A 199 42.06 16.58 -63.40
CA GLU A 199 42.96 15.93 -64.37
C GLU A 199 42.25 15.11 -65.46
N GLY A 200 41.01 15.48 -65.82
CA GLY A 200 40.20 14.76 -66.80
C GLY A 200 39.57 13.46 -66.27
N LYS A 201 39.65 13.19 -64.96
CA LYS A 201 39.07 12.01 -64.32
C LYS A 201 37.54 12.09 -64.24
N TYR A 202 36.87 10.95 -64.33
CA TYR A 202 35.40 10.87 -64.31
C TYR A 202 34.85 11.09 -62.89
N ILE A 203 34.23 12.24 -62.66
CA ILE A 203 33.63 12.65 -61.36
C ILE A 203 32.10 12.68 -61.39
N THR A 204 31.49 12.28 -62.50
CA THR A 204 30.02 12.34 -62.67
C THR A 204 29.36 11.23 -61.87
N GLY A 205 28.44 11.57 -60.97
CA GLY A 205 27.76 10.62 -60.09
C GLY A 205 28.50 10.29 -58.79
N THR A 206 29.69 10.86 -58.57
CA THR A 206 30.42 10.74 -57.31
C THR A 206 29.93 11.80 -56.31
N ALA A 207 29.73 11.42 -55.05
CA ALA A 207 29.41 12.37 -54.00
C ALA A 207 30.62 13.27 -53.74
N CYS A 208 30.57 14.54 -54.15
CA CYS A 208 31.71 15.46 -54.04
C CYS A 208 32.26 15.55 -52.60
N THR A 209 31.40 15.34 -51.60
CA THR A 209 31.72 15.39 -50.17
C THR A 209 32.52 14.18 -49.65
N SER A 210 32.72 13.12 -50.46
CA SER A 210 33.61 12.01 -50.09
C SER A 210 35.08 12.40 -50.17
N CYS A 211 35.41 13.37 -51.04
CA CYS A 211 36.77 13.82 -51.26
C CYS A 211 36.97 15.30 -50.90
N HIS A 212 35.91 16.11 -50.96
CA HIS A 212 35.94 17.54 -50.64
C HIS A 212 35.13 17.86 -49.39
N THR A 213 35.50 18.94 -48.71
CA THR A 213 34.69 19.58 -47.68
C THR A 213 33.90 20.74 -48.29
N GLY A 214 32.61 20.82 -47.98
CA GLY A 214 31.71 21.87 -48.49
C GLY A 214 31.84 23.22 -47.76
N HIS A 215 32.73 23.32 -46.77
CA HIS A 215 32.85 24.50 -45.89
C HIS A 215 34.22 25.17 -45.99
N SER A 216 35.28 24.50 -45.54
CA SER A 216 36.65 25.00 -45.66
C SER A 216 37.66 23.88 -45.47
N SER A 217 38.86 24.04 -46.00
CA SER A 217 40.00 23.15 -45.77
C SER A 217 41.32 23.91 -45.74
N ASP A 218 42.33 23.30 -45.14
CA ASP A 218 43.73 23.72 -45.30
C ASP A 218 44.37 23.16 -46.57
N LEU A 219 43.75 22.14 -47.18
CA LEU A 219 44.18 21.60 -48.47
C LEU A 219 43.57 22.38 -49.64
N LYS A 220 44.41 22.67 -50.63
CA LYS A 220 44.03 23.40 -51.83
C LYS A 220 42.90 22.69 -52.58
N GLY A 221 41.89 23.44 -53.02
CA GLY A 221 40.72 22.88 -53.71
C GLY A 221 39.67 22.29 -52.77
N LEU A 222 39.72 22.63 -51.48
CA LEU A 222 38.79 22.14 -50.45
C LEU A 222 38.78 20.62 -50.32
N ILE A 223 39.92 19.96 -50.54
CA ILE A 223 40.06 18.51 -50.29
C ILE A 223 39.88 18.26 -48.79
N SER A 224 39.20 17.18 -48.41
CA SER A 224 38.99 16.81 -47.00
C SER A 224 40.30 16.79 -46.23
N SER A 225 40.33 17.36 -45.02
CA SER A 225 41.49 17.30 -44.12
C SER A 225 41.87 15.87 -43.70
N HIS A 226 40.98 14.91 -43.95
CA HIS A 226 41.18 13.47 -43.70
C HIS A 226 41.62 12.72 -44.97
N ALA A 227 42.08 13.42 -46.00
CA ALA A 227 42.69 12.78 -47.17
C ALA A 227 43.99 12.07 -46.79
N HIS A 228 44.15 10.83 -47.24
CA HIS A 228 45.34 10.04 -47.01
C HIS A 228 46.53 10.65 -47.76
N SER A 229 47.71 10.76 -47.13
CA SER A 229 48.85 11.52 -47.66
C SER A 229 49.22 11.21 -49.12
N PRO A 230 49.34 9.93 -49.57
CA PRO A 230 49.65 9.63 -50.98
C PRO A 230 48.63 10.20 -51.97
N TYR A 231 47.35 10.29 -51.56
CA TYR A 231 46.28 10.87 -52.36
C TYR A 231 46.28 12.41 -52.27
N ALA A 232 46.46 12.97 -51.07
CA ALA A 232 46.52 14.42 -50.84
C ALA A 232 47.71 15.08 -51.56
N GLU A 233 48.81 14.36 -51.73
CA GLU A 233 50.03 14.80 -52.40
C GLU A 233 49.99 14.57 -53.92
N GLY A 234 48.99 13.83 -54.44
CA GLY A 234 48.84 13.53 -55.87
C GLY A 234 49.68 12.35 -56.38
N SER A 235 50.30 11.57 -55.49
CA SER A 235 51.14 10.39 -55.77
C SER A 235 50.30 9.16 -56.16
N CYS A 236 49.45 9.31 -57.18
CA CYS A 236 48.47 8.30 -57.59
C CYS A 236 49.14 7.03 -58.14
N ASP A 237 50.30 7.17 -58.77
CA ASP A 237 51.09 6.13 -59.43
C ASP A 237 51.75 5.14 -58.47
N ALA A 238 51.85 5.49 -57.18
CA ALA A 238 52.31 4.59 -56.12
C ALA A 238 51.36 3.40 -55.88
N CYS A 239 50.08 3.56 -56.21
CA CYS A 239 49.05 2.55 -55.97
C CYS A 239 48.26 2.18 -57.23
N HIS A 240 48.12 3.10 -58.19
CA HIS A 240 47.34 2.93 -59.41
C HIS A 240 48.21 3.03 -60.67
N SER A 241 47.83 2.33 -61.72
CA SER A 241 48.39 2.47 -63.07
C SER A 241 47.75 3.67 -63.80
N LEU A 242 48.43 4.24 -64.80
CA LEU A 242 47.90 5.33 -65.63
C LEU A 242 46.54 4.96 -66.29
N PRO A 243 45.60 5.92 -66.45
CA PRO A 243 44.25 5.63 -66.93
C PRO A 243 44.24 5.07 -68.36
N GLY A 244 43.43 4.04 -68.57
CA GLY A 244 43.14 3.48 -69.89
C GLY A 244 42.25 4.40 -70.75
N ALA A 245 42.06 4.04 -72.02
CA ALA A 245 41.24 4.82 -72.97
C ALA A 245 39.74 4.95 -72.58
N ASP A 246 39.28 4.18 -71.59
CA ASP A 246 37.94 4.23 -71.01
C ASP A 246 37.85 5.11 -69.75
N GLY A 247 38.95 5.73 -69.34
CA GLY A 247 39.04 6.59 -68.17
C GLY A 247 39.08 5.86 -66.83
N LYS A 248 39.23 4.52 -66.80
CA LYS A 248 39.35 3.73 -65.56
C LYS A 248 40.81 3.53 -65.17
N VAL A 249 41.07 3.54 -63.86
CA VAL A 249 42.39 3.29 -63.25
C VAL A 249 42.42 1.88 -62.62
N ALA A 250 43.47 1.12 -62.88
CA ALA A 250 43.71 -0.21 -62.30
C ALA A 250 44.80 -0.12 -61.22
N PHE A 251 44.87 -1.08 -60.28
CA PHE A 251 45.99 -1.14 -59.34
C PHE A 251 47.33 -1.34 -60.06
N ALA A 252 48.42 -0.83 -59.48
CA ALA A 252 49.78 -1.09 -59.96
C ALA A 252 50.13 -2.58 -59.88
N GLU A 253 51.06 -3.04 -60.71
CA GLU A 253 51.47 -4.46 -60.75
C GLU A 253 52.00 -4.93 -59.38
N GLY A 254 51.48 -6.06 -58.87
CA GLY A 254 51.81 -6.60 -57.53
C GLY A 254 51.00 -6.00 -56.36
N VAL A 255 50.16 -5.01 -56.63
CA VAL A 255 49.26 -4.38 -55.65
C VAL A 255 47.85 -4.94 -55.82
N THR A 256 47.24 -5.39 -54.72
CA THR A 256 45.86 -5.90 -54.64
C THR A 256 45.09 -5.16 -53.56
N PRO A 257 43.75 -5.14 -53.61
CA PRO A 257 42.93 -4.53 -52.55
C PRO A 257 43.27 -5.01 -51.13
N GLY A 258 43.69 -6.26 -50.96
CA GLY A 258 43.98 -6.84 -49.64
C GLY A 258 45.40 -6.64 -49.11
N ASN A 259 46.40 -6.43 -49.98
CA ASN A 259 47.79 -6.19 -49.55
C ASN A 259 48.26 -4.74 -49.68
N VAL A 260 47.52 -3.88 -50.40
CA VAL A 260 47.91 -2.48 -50.65
C VAL A 260 48.15 -1.70 -49.35
N CYS A 261 47.31 -1.91 -48.33
CA CYS A 261 47.45 -1.24 -47.04
C CYS A 261 48.60 -1.82 -46.20
N ALA A 262 48.71 -3.15 -46.14
CA ALA A 262 49.72 -3.84 -45.33
C ALA A 262 51.17 -3.59 -45.82
N ASN A 263 51.34 -3.28 -47.11
CA ASN A 263 52.66 -2.94 -47.69
C ASN A 263 53.26 -1.65 -47.11
N CYS A 264 52.44 -0.77 -46.52
CA CYS A 264 52.90 0.47 -45.89
C CYS A 264 52.60 0.55 -44.38
N HIS A 265 51.59 -0.19 -43.89
CA HIS A 265 51.17 -0.22 -42.48
C HIS A 265 51.59 -1.53 -41.80
N ALA A 266 52.87 -1.61 -41.41
CA ALA A 266 53.49 -2.81 -40.84
C ALA A 266 52.83 -3.30 -39.53
N ASP A 267 52.26 -2.39 -38.75
CA ASP A 267 51.48 -2.67 -37.53
C ASP A 267 50.20 -3.46 -37.80
N GLN A 268 49.62 -3.32 -38.99
CA GLN A 268 48.42 -4.06 -39.38
C GLN A 268 48.73 -5.46 -39.93
N ALA A 269 49.98 -5.74 -40.29
CA ALA A 269 50.42 -7.05 -40.75
C ALA A 269 50.48 -8.11 -39.63
N GLU A 270 50.55 -7.67 -38.36
CA GLU A 270 50.59 -8.56 -37.19
C GLU A 270 49.19 -9.03 -36.72
N GLY A 271 48.14 -8.29 -37.07
CA GLY A 271 46.76 -8.51 -36.62
C GLY A 271 46.20 -9.94 -36.86
N PRO A 272 46.37 -10.53 -38.06
CA PRO A 272 45.95 -11.90 -38.34
C PRO A 272 46.63 -12.98 -37.47
N GLY A 273 47.78 -12.68 -36.86
CA GLY A 273 48.55 -13.61 -36.02
C GLY A 273 48.27 -13.51 -34.51
N LEU A 274 47.36 -12.64 -34.08
CA LEU A 274 47.00 -12.45 -32.67
C LEU A 274 46.08 -13.57 -32.15
N ALA A 275 45.98 -13.73 -30.83
CA ALA A 275 45.19 -14.79 -30.19
C ALA A 275 43.68 -14.73 -30.54
N PHE A 276 43.18 -13.52 -30.79
CA PHE A 276 41.83 -13.26 -31.26
C PHE A 276 41.91 -12.26 -32.43
N PRO A 277 42.10 -12.71 -33.68
CA PRO A 277 42.13 -11.83 -34.84
C PRO A 277 40.70 -11.37 -35.18
N HIS A 278 40.55 -10.16 -35.77
CA HIS A 278 39.26 -9.73 -36.29
C HIS A 278 39.01 -10.39 -37.67
N PRO A 279 37.86 -11.03 -37.92
CA PRO A 279 37.62 -11.79 -39.16
C PRO A 279 37.79 -10.98 -40.45
N ALA A 280 37.46 -9.69 -40.44
CA ALA A 280 37.67 -8.81 -41.61
C ALA A 280 39.16 -8.56 -41.92
N VAL A 281 40.02 -8.57 -40.89
CA VAL A 281 41.48 -8.40 -41.04
C VAL A 281 42.12 -9.72 -41.48
N GLU A 282 41.66 -10.86 -40.93
CA GLU A 282 42.08 -12.18 -41.39
C GLU A 282 41.76 -12.42 -42.87
N ALA A 283 40.63 -11.90 -43.35
CA ALA A 283 40.22 -11.98 -44.76
C ALA A 283 40.87 -10.93 -45.67
N ALA A 284 41.77 -10.07 -45.15
CA ALA A 284 42.41 -8.98 -45.89
C ALA A 284 41.43 -8.01 -46.57
N ASN A 285 40.25 -7.77 -45.96
CA ASN A 285 39.21 -6.90 -46.50
C ASN A 285 39.22 -5.52 -45.84
N CYS A 286 40.39 -4.86 -45.84
CA CYS A 286 40.58 -3.55 -45.17
C CYS A 286 39.66 -2.47 -45.75
N ASP A 287 39.31 -2.58 -47.03
CA ASP A 287 38.46 -1.64 -47.74
C ASP A 287 36.96 -1.76 -47.40
N ASN A 288 36.52 -2.80 -46.69
CA ASN A 288 35.15 -2.83 -46.17
C ASN A 288 34.92 -1.73 -45.13
N CYS A 289 35.97 -1.36 -44.39
CA CYS A 289 35.90 -0.36 -43.34
C CYS A 289 36.58 0.95 -43.75
N HIS A 290 37.71 0.88 -44.46
CA HIS A 290 38.54 2.04 -44.80
C HIS A 290 38.45 2.45 -46.27
N ASP A 291 38.55 3.74 -46.56
CA ASP A 291 38.77 4.26 -47.91
C ASP A 291 40.25 4.63 -48.11
N GLY A 292 40.92 4.01 -49.09
CA GLY A 292 42.36 4.21 -49.30
C GLY A 292 42.75 5.61 -49.79
N HIS A 293 41.80 6.44 -50.20
CA HIS A 293 42.03 7.79 -50.73
C HIS A 293 41.67 8.87 -49.73
N SER A 294 40.40 8.93 -49.35
CA SER A 294 39.89 9.92 -48.41
C SER A 294 38.54 9.46 -47.90
N ALA A 295 38.32 9.66 -46.61
CA ALA A 295 37.02 9.46 -46.02
C ALA A 295 36.67 10.65 -45.12
N PRO A 296 35.38 10.92 -44.85
CA PRO A 296 34.96 12.04 -44.02
C PRO A 296 35.15 11.81 -42.50
N TYR A 297 35.73 10.67 -42.09
CA TYR A 297 35.90 10.26 -40.69
C TYR A 297 37.37 9.93 -40.37
N ASP A 298 37.73 10.02 -39.08
CA ASP A 298 39.06 9.65 -38.57
C ASP A 298 39.50 8.26 -39.06
N ASN A 299 40.82 8.09 -39.25
CA ASN A 299 41.42 6.83 -39.70
C ASN A 299 40.86 6.30 -41.03
N LEU A 300 40.41 7.20 -41.92
CA LEU A 300 39.88 6.85 -43.25
C LEU A 300 38.66 5.93 -43.23
N LEU A 301 37.87 5.93 -42.16
CA LEU A 301 36.68 5.08 -42.10
C LEU A 301 35.61 5.57 -43.09
N LYS A 302 35.00 4.64 -43.85
CA LYS A 302 33.94 4.95 -44.83
C LYS A 302 32.66 5.50 -44.19
N ARG A 303 32.45 5.21 -42.91
CA ARG A 303 31.33 5.67 -42.08
C ARG A 303 31.85 5.97 -40.67
N ASP A 304 31.01 6.59 -39.83
CA ASP A 304 31.37 6.72 -38.42
C ASP A 304 31.59 5.34 -37.79
N GLU A 305 32.53 5.28 -36.86
CA GLU A 305 33.03 4.03 -36.27
C GLU A 305 31.93 3.17 -35.63
N GLY A 306 30.90 3.77 -35.05
CA GLY A 306 29.77 3.03 -34.49
C GLY A 306 28.86 2.45 -35.57
N THR A 307 28.54 3.23 -36.61
CA THR A 307 27.69 2.75 -37.72
C THR A 307 28.38 1.66 -38.51
N ILE A 308 29.68 1.82 -38.81
CA ILE A 308 30.42 0.82 -39.59
C ILE A 308 30.54 -0.51 -38.84
N CYS A 309 30.68 -0.48 -37.50
CA CYS A 309 30.66 -1.68 -36.68
C CYS A 309 29.26 -2.33 -36.69
N ARG A 310 28.19 -1.54 -36.55
CA ARG A 310 26.81 -2.05 -36.53
C ARG A 310 26.33 -2.62 -37.86
N ASP A 311 26.95 -2.26 -38.98
CA ASP A 311 26.67 -2.89 -40.28
C ASP A 311 26.95 -4.42 -40.28
N CYS A 312 27.78 -4.89 -39.33
CA CYS A 312 28.10 -6.32 -39.15
C CYS A 312 27.79 -6.84 -37.73
N HIS A 313 27.66 -5.96 -36.73
CA HIS A 313 27.46 -6.31 -35.32
C HIS A 313 26.08 -5.90 -34.81
N ASP A 314 25.04 -6.55 -35.34
CA ASP A 314 23.61 -6.28 -35.08
C ASP A 314 23.20 -6.40 -33.61
N ASN A 315 24.02 -7.04 -32.77
CA ASN A 315 23.76 -7.25 -31.34
C ASN A 315 24.26 -6.10 -30.45
N ILE A 316 24.99 -5.12 -30.99
CA ILE A 316 25.51 -3.98 -30.23
C ILE A 316 24.47 -2.86 -30.22
N ALA A 317 24.05 -2.44 -29.02
CA ALA A 317 23.04 -1.40 -28.84
C ALA A 317 21.74 -1.68 -29.64
N ALA A 318 21.34 -2.96 -29.72
CA ALA A 318 20.26 -3.45 -30.57
C ALA A 318 18.89 -2.81 -30.31
N ASP A 319 18.71 -2.19 -29.13
CA ASP A 319 17.53 -1.42 -28.79
C ASP A 319 17.94 0.03 -28.58
N THR A 320 17.78 0.84 -29.64
CA THR A 320 18.14 2.26 -29.67
C THR A 320 17.32 3.11 -28.70
N THR A 321 16.32 2.54 -28.03
CA THR A 321 15.53 3.22 -26.99
C THR A 321 16.16 3.11 -25.60
N LEU A 322 17.17 2.25 -25.44
CA LEU A 322 17.83 2.03 -24.14
C LEU A 322 19.01 2.99 -23.93
N PRO A 323 19.25 3.40 -22.66
CA PRO A 323 20.49 4.03 -22.29
C PRO A 323 21.69 3.17 -22.69
N VAL A 324 22.64 3.79 -23.37
CA VAL A 324 23.91 3.19 -23.79
C VAL A 324 25.06 3.82 -23.02
N HIS A 325 26.17 3.09 -22.89
CA HIS A 325 27.39 3.62 -22.28
C HIS A 325 27.98 4.75 -23.14
N ALA A 326 28.63 5.75 -22.53
CA ALA A 326 29.06 6.96 -23.23
C ALA A 326 29.96 6.70 -24.46
N PRO A 327 30.99 5.84 -24.41
CA PRO A 327 31.75 5.43 -25.60
C PRO A 327 30.88 4.85 -26.72
N VAL A 328 29.84 4.09 -26.39
CA VAL A 328 28.89 3.53 -27.38
C VAL A 328 28.00 4.63 -27.96
N ALA A 329 27.49 5.55 -27.11
CA ALA A 329 26.70 6.72 -27.54
C ALA A 329 27.48 7.62 -28.51
N LEU A 330 28.78 7.76 -28.27
CA LEU A 330 29.69 8.58 -29.06
C LEU A 330 30.26 7.83 -30.28
N ASN A 331 29.81 6.60 -30.54
CA ASN A 331 30.28 5.76 -31.63
C ASN A 331 31.81 5.47 -31.58
N LYS A 332 32.42 5.44 -30.38
CA LYS A 332 33.87 5.21 -30.15
C LYS A 332 34.14 3.80 -29.61
N CYS A 333 33.86 2.78 -30.41
CA CYS A 333 33.98 1.36 -30.03
C CYS A 333 35.42 0.96 -29.68
N GLY A 334 36.39 1.53 -30.37
CA GLY A 334 37.83 1.37 -30.21
C GLY A 334 38.38 1.99 -28.93
N ALA A 335 37.56 2.67 -28.13
CA ALA A 335 37.95 3.03 -26.75
C ALA A 335 38.13 1.77 -25.89
N CYS A 336 37.34 0.72 -26.17
CA CYS A 336 37.35 -0.54 -25.42
C CYS A 336 37.88 -1.72 -26.24
N HIS A 337 37.72 -1.67 -27.57
CA HIS A 337 38.10 -2.76 -28.48
C HIS A 337 39.38 -2.47 -29.27
N GLU A 338 40.19 -3.52 -29.53
CA GLU A 338 41.25 -3.55 -30.55
C GLU A 338 40.70 -4.23 -31.81
N VAL A 339 40.15 -3.42 -32.71
CA VAL A 339 39.35 -3.87 -33.87
C VAL A 339 40.18 -4.56 -34.97
N HIS A 340 41.51 -4.47 -34.93
CA HIS A 340 42.40 -5.15 -35.88
C HIS A 340 42.92 -6.51 -35.38
N GLY A 341 42.53 -6.92 -34.17
CA GLY A 341 42.95 -8.14 -33.49
C GLY A 341 43.44 -7.87 -32.07
N SER A 342 43.20 -8.78 -31.13
CA SER A 342 43.57 -8.63 -29.73
C SER A 342 44.20 -9.88 -29.14
N LYS A 343 44.94 -9.69 -28.05
CA LYS A 343 45.41 -10.75 -27.15
C LYS A 343 44.32 -11.19 -26.16
N THR A 344 43.22 -10.46 -26.05
CA THR A 344 42.13 -10.74 -25.11
C THR A 344 40.81 -11.03 -25.83
N SER A 345 39.96 -11.85 -25.20
CA SER A 345 38.67 -12.30 -25.76
C SER A 345 37.75 -11.11 -26.10
N HIS A 346 36.87 -11.29 -27.08
CA HIS A 346 35.94 -10.25 -27.57
C HIS A 346 36.66 -8.99 -28.09
N LEU A 347 37.91 -9.14 -28.52
CA LEU A 347 38.73 -8.05 -29.04
C LEU A 347 38.90 -6.90 -28.05
N LEU A 348 38.89 -7.15 -26.75
CA LEU A 348 39.04 -6.07 -25.77
C LEU A 348 40.50 -5.59 -25.69
N LYS A 349 40.71 -4.35 -25.28
CA LYS A 349 42.05 -3.81 -25.02
C LYS A 349 42.71 -4.45 -23.80
N LYS A 350 41.90 -4.82 -22.79
CA LYS A 350 42.32 -5.42 -21.52
C LYS A 350 41.25 -6.37 -21.00
N THR A 351 41.63 -7.30 -20.14
CA THR A 351 40.72 -8.30 -19.54
C THR A 351 39.96 -7.75 -18.33
N GLY A 352 38.70 -8.17 -18.17
CA GLY A 352 37.94 -8.06 -16.91
C GLY A 352 37.66 -6.63 -16.43
N SER A 353 37.59 -6.46 -15.11
CA SER A 353 37.30 -5.18 -14.44
C SER A 353 38.36 -4.10 -14.67
N GLN A 354 39.61 -4.47 -14.96
CA GLN A 354 40.70 -3.52 -15.19
C GLN A 354 40.41 -2.57 -16.37
N LEU A 355 39.79 -3.08 -17.44
CA LEU A 355 39.39 -2.25 -18.58
C LEU A 355 38.44 -1.12 -18.15
N CYS A 356 37.56 -1.41 -17.20
CA CYS A 356 36.57 -0.45 -16.69
C CYS A 356 37.23 0.55 -15.71
N LEU A 357 38.08 0.05 -14.80
CA LEU A 357 38.70 0.86 -13.74
C LEU A 357 39.73 1.87 -14.28
N ASP A 358 40.33 1.61 -15.44
CA ASP A 358 41.24 2.56 -16.10
C ASP A 358 40.52 3.87 -16.49
N CYS A 359 39.22 3.81 -16.77
CA CYS A 359 38.38 4.99 -17.01
C CYS A 359 37.63 5.43 -15.75
N HIS A 360 37.25 4.49 -14.88
CA HIS A 360 36.53 4.75 -13.62
C HIS A 360 37.49 4.83 -12.41
N GLN A 361 38.55 5.64 -12.54
CA GLN A 361 39.64 5.72 -11.55
C GLN A 361 39.15 6.22 -10.18
N ASP A 362 38.18 7.14 -10.16
CA ASP A 362 37.56 7.63 -8.93
C ASP A 362 36.88 6.50 -8.14
N TYR A 363 36.19 5.59 -8.84
CA TYR A 363 35.58 4.42 -8.23
C TYR A 363 36.64 3.44 -7.72
N ALA A 364 37.70 3.20 -8.50
CA ALA A 364 38.80 2.33 -8.11
C ALA A 364 39.42 2.79 -6.78
N ALA A 365 39.72 4.08 -6.66
CA ALA A 365 40.28 4.66 -5.44
C ALA A 365 39.35 4.49 -4.22
N LEU A 366 38.04 4.70 -4.41
CA LEU A 366 37.07 4.53 -3.34
C LEU A 366 36.91 3.07 -2.91
N ARG A 367 36.83 2.14 -3.86
CA ARG A 367 36.72 0.69 -3.59
C ARG A 367 37.94 0.18 -2.85
N ASP A 368 39.14 0.52 -3.33
CA ASP A 368 40.40 0.01 -2.77
C ASP A 368 40.69 0.57 -1.37
N SER A 369 40.10 1.72 -1.02
CA SER A 369 40.18 2.32 0.31
C SER A 369 39.07 1.88 1.28
N ALA A 370 38.13 1.04 0.86
CA ALA A 370 36.97 0.65 1.65
C ALA A 370 37.29 -0.49 2.64
N THR A 371 36.59 -0.48 3.78
CA THR A 371 36.73 -1.52 4.83
C THR A 371 36.12 -2.85 4.41
N SER A 372 35.05 -2.82 3.62
CA SER A 372 34.39 -4.01 3.07
C SER A 372 34.09 -3.79 1.60
N VAL A 373 34.54 -4.72 0.77
CA VAL A 373 34.28 -4.73 -0.68
C VAL A 373 33.43 -5.96 -0.98
N HIS A 374 32.38 -5.76 -1.78
CA HIS A 374 31.50 -6.84 -2.21
C HIS A 374 32.28 -7.79 -3.13
N ALA A 375 32.20 -9.10 -2.93
CA ALA A 375 32.99 -10.07 -3.70
C ALA A 375 32.72 -10.01 -5.22
N GLY A 376 31.50 -9.63 -5.62
CA GLY A 376 31.15 -9.40 -7.03
C GLY A 376 31.66 -8.07 -7.62
N ALA A 377 32.29 -7.19 -6.83
CA ALA A 377 32.80 -5.90 -7.31
C ALA A 377 34.05 -6.03 -8.20
N ASP A 378 34.68 -7.20 -8.23
CA ASP A 378 35.85 -7.49 -9.08
C ASP A 378 35.48 -8.02 -10.46
N ASP A 379 34.21 -8.38 -10.69
CA ASP A 379 33.66 -8.75 -12.00
C ASP A 379 32.42 -7.91 -12.32
N CYS A 380 32.68 -6.69 -12.78
CA CYS A 380 31.64 -5.70 -13.09
C CYS A 380 30.60 -6.23 -14.09
N LEU A 381 31.01 -7.14 -14.97
CA LEU A 381 30.16 -7.68 -16.03
C LEU A 381 29.13 -8.68 -15.50
N GLN A 382 29.19 -9.14 -14.26
CA GLN A 382 28.09 -9.92 -13.66
C GLN A 382 26.83 -9.08 -13.50
N CYS A 383 27.02 -7.78 -13.22
CA CYS A 383 25.93 -6.88 -12.88
C CYS A 383 25.63 -5.87 -13.99
N HIS A 384 26.67 -5.40 -14.70
CA HIS A 384 26.58 -4.35 -15.70
C HIS A 384 26.70 -4.88 -17.13
N ASP A 385 25.94 -4.29 -18.04
CA ASP A 385 26.13 -4.43 -19.48
C ASP A 385 26.76 -3.13 -20.02
N PRO A 386 28.03 -3.16 -20.45
CA PRO A 386 28.74 -1.95 -20.89
C PRO A 386 28.28 -1.45 -22.26
N HIS A 387 27.39 -2.14 -22.97
CA HIS A 387 26.87 -1.67 -24.26
C HIS A 387 25.56 -0.90 -24.09
N GLN A 388 24.58 -1.51 -23.42
CA GLN A 388 23.26 -0.93 -23.20
C GLN A 388 22.55 -1.56 -22.02
N GLY A 389 21.65 -0.83 -21.35
CA GLY A 389 20.87 -1.40 -20.26
C GLY A 389 19.55 -0.69 -20.01
N LYS A 390 18.50 -1.48 -19.74
CA LYS A 390 17.16 -0.96 -19.41
C LYS A 390 17.12 -0.21 -18.07
N GLN A 391 18.06 -0.53 -17.19
CA GLN A 391 18.11 -0.02 -15.83
C GLN A 391 19.16 1.10 -15.71
N PRO A 392 18.98 2.05 -14.77
CA PRO A 392 20.00 3.06 -14.48
C PRO A 392 21.37 2.42 -14.23
N LYS A 393 22.45 3.10 -14.67
CA LYS A 393 23.83 2.60 -14.58
C LYS A 393 24.08 1.28 -15.34
N LEU A 394 23.24 0.98 -16.33
CA LEU A 394 23.40 -0.15 -17.25
C LEU A 394 23.37 -1.52 -16.56
N LEU A 395 22.51 -1.69 -15.54
CA LEU A 395 22.35 -2.99 -14.90
C LEU A 395 21.62 -3.98 -15.82
N LYS A 396 22.07 -5.24 -15.80
CA LYS A 396 21.51 -6.34 -16.60
C LYS A 396 20.07 -6.70 -16.22
N ALA A 397 19.71 -6.48 -14.96
CA ALA A 397 18.36 -6.72 -14.42
C ALA A 397 18.03 -5.67 -13.35
N ALA A 398 16.78 -5.61 -12.90
CA ALA A 398 16.40 -4.73 -11.80
C ALA A 398 17.24 -5.05 -10.54
N PRO A 399 17.67 -4.05 -9.74
CA PRO A 399 18.57 -4.27 -8.59
C PRO A 399 18.13 -5.42 -7.68
N LYS A 400 16.83 -5.48 -7.33
CA LYS A 400 16.27 -6.54 -6.49
C LYS A 400 16.42 -7.95 -7.08
N GLU A 401 16.26 -8.10 -8.39
CA GLU A 401 16.34 -9.39 -9.08
C GLU A 401 17.79 -9.84 -9.19
N LEU A 402 18.66 -8.89 -9.48
CA LEU A 402 20.10 -9.11 -9.58
C LEU A 402 20.67 -9.55 -8.23
N CYS A 403 20.36 -8.84 -7.15
CA CYS A 403 20.78 -9.23 -5.80
C CYS A 403 20.25 -10.62 -5.44
N ARG A 404 18.97 -10.93 -5.72
CA ARG A 404 18.34 -12.22 -5.38
C ARG A 404 18.87 -13.40 -6.18
N SER A 405 19.43 -13.17 -7.37
CA SER A 405 20.04 -14.24 -8.16
C SER A 405 21.23 -14.91 -7.44
N CYS A 406 21.86 -14.17 -6.51
CA CYS A 406 22.96 -14.66 -5.67
C CYS A 406 22.60 -14.71 -4.17
N HIS A 407 21.71 -13.83 -3.69
CA HIS A 407 21.28 -13.72 -2.29
C HIS A 407 19.79 -14.08 -2.14
N PRO A 408 19.44 -15.38 -2.05
CA PRO A 408 18.05 -15.80 -1.89
C PRO A 408 17.47 -15.29 -0.57
N LEU A 409 16.19 -14.88 -0.59
CA LEU A 409 15.46 -14.53 0.62
C LEU A 409 15.14 -15.78 1.44
N ASP A 410 15.15 -15.64 2.76
CA ASP A 410 14.73 -16.71 3.67
C ASP A 410 13.20 -16.90 3.58
N ASP A 411 12.74 -18.12 3.27
CA ASP A 411 11.32 -18.47 3.22
C ASP A 411 10.60 -18.16 4.54
N LYS A 412 11.31 -18.25 5.67
CA LYS A 412 10.77 -17.85 6.99
C LYS A 412 10.49 -16.36 7.06
N ALA A 413 11.30 -15.52 6.42
CA ALA A 413 11.09 -14.09 6.38
C ALA A 413 9.84 -13.69 5.59
N LEU A 414 9.41 -14.49 4.62
CA LEU A 414 8.17 -14.25 3.88
C LEU A 414 6.92 -14.65 4.67
N LEU A 415 7.09 -15.54 5.66
CA LEU A 415 6.03 -16.07 6.52
C LEU A 415 6.04 -15.48 7.94
N ALA A 416 7.06 -14.68 8.27
CA ALA A 416 7.26 -14.13 9.60
C ALA A 416 6.15 -13.14 9.98
N ALA A 417 5.87 -13.04 11.29
CA ALA A 417 4.86 -12.13 11.82
C ALA A 417 5.17 -10.66 11.54
N SER A 418 6.47 -10.31 11.44
CA SER A 418 6.93 -8.97 11.11
C SER A 418 8.19 -9.06 10.24
N SER A 419 8.12 -8.45 9.06
CA SER A 419 9.27 -8.36 8.15
C SER A 419 9.48 -6.91 7.74
N HIS A 420 10.74 -6.50 7.68
CA HIS A 420 11.12 -5.15 7.32
C HIS A 420 10.89 -4.96 5.83
N LEU A 421 10.03 -4.00 5.47
CA LEU A 421 9.53 -3.86 4.10
C LEU A 421 10.67 -3.70 3.05
N PRO A 422 11.71 -2.88 3.27
CA PRO A 422 12.88 -2.83 2.41
C PRO A 422 13.54 -4.20 2.11
N TYR A 423 13.54 -5.13 3.07
CA TYR A 423 14.09 -6.47 2.89
C TYR A 423 13.18 -7.34 2.01
N THR A 424 11.87 -7.36 2.28
CA THR A 424 10.91 -8.18 1.52
C THR A 424 10.62 -7.65 0.11
N ASP A 425 10.65 -6.33 -0.07
CA ASP A 425 10.49 -5.69 -1.38
C ASP A 425 11.76 -5.82 -2.24
N GLY A 426 12.89 -6.16 -1.60
CA GLY A 426 14.17 -6.39 -2.26
C GLY A 426 14.98 -5.12 -2.51
N ASP A 427 14.65 -4.03 -1.82
CA ASP A 427 15.36 -2.76 -1.84
C ASP A 427 16.60 -2.80 -0.93
N CYS A 428 17.43 -3.83 -1.12
CA CYS A 428 18.62 -4.11 -0.31
C CYS A 428 19.60 -2.92 -0.33
N SER A 429 19.63 -2.21 -1.46
CA SER A 429 20.46 -1.04 -1.67
C SER A 429 19.99 0.23 -0.96
N LEU A 430 19.00 0.17 -0.08
CA LEU A 430 18.72 1.29 0.84
C LEU A 430 19.68 1.27 2.02
N CYS A 431 19.97 0.09 2.55
CA CYS A 431 20.85 -0.09 3.72
C CYS A 431 22.24 -0.60 3.34
N HIS A 432 22.36 -1.39 2.27
CA HIS A 432 23.63 -2.00 1.85
C HIS A 432 24.19 -1.36 0.58
N ASP A 433 25.46 -0.98 0.60
CA ASP A 433 26.15 -0.64 -0.63
C ASP A 433 26.50 -1.92 -1.42
N PRO A 434 26.06 -2.05 -2.68
CA PRO A 434 26.29 -3.26 -3.47
C PRO A 434 27.75 -3.40 -3.96
N HIS A 435 28.59 -2.39 -3.75
CA HIS A 435 29.98 -2.38 -4.22
C HIS A 435 30.97 -2.41 -3.06
N PHE A 436 30.89 -1.42 -2.16
CA PHE A 436 31.83 -1.29 -1.05
C PHE A 436 31.29 -0.36 0.04
N SER A 437 31.75 -0.55 1.27
CA SER A 437 31.46 0.35 2.37
C SER A 437 32.64 0.51 3.32
N LYS A 438 32.64 1.62 4.05
CA LYS A 438 33.54 1.87 5.19
C LYS A 438 33.14 1.07 6.44
N THR A 439 31.97 0.45 6.44
CA THR A 439 31.41 -0.31 7.56
C THR A 439 31.37 -1.80 7.23
N LYS A 440 31.22 -2.65 8.25
CA LYS A 440 31.08 -4.10 8.06
C LYS A 440 29.75 -4.45 7.39
N HIS A 441 29.69 -5.61 6.73
CA HIS A 441 28.48 -6.11 6.03
C HIS A 441 27.93 -5.16 4.96
N LEU A 442 28.80 -4.29 4.42
CA LEU A 442 28.47 -3.33 3.37
C LEU A 442 27.38 -2.31 3.77
N LEU A 443 27.18 -2.01 5.05
CA LEU A 443 26.14 -1.07 5.47
C LEU A 443 26.49 0.38 5.10
N ARG A 444 25.51 1.21 4.74
CA ARG A 444 25.79 2.61 4.35
C ARG A 444 26.26 3.50 5.50
N ASP A 445 25.91 3.14 6.73
CA ASP A 445 26.24 3.87 7.95
C ASP A 445 26.27 2.89 9.14
N GLU A 446 26.71 3.32 10.31
CA GLU A 446 26.83 2.49 11.52
C GLU A 446 25.79 2.84 12.60
N GLY A 447 25.40 1.82 13.37
CA GLY A 447 24.55 1.95 14.56
C GLY A 447 23.23 2.66 14.30
N VAL A 448 22.87 3.57 15.21
CA VAL A 448 21.59 4.29 15.20
C VAL A 448 21.41 5.16 13.94
N LYS A 449 22.49 5.69 13.36
CA LYS A 449 22.41 6.60 12.20
C LYS A 449 21.89 5.90 10.94
N LEU A 450 22.27 4.64 10.74
CA LEU A 450 21.78 3.82 9.62
C LEU A 450 20.25 3.72 9.61
N CYS A 451 19.65 3.57 10.79
CA CYS A 451 18.20 3.37 10.93
C CYS A 451 17.46 4.72 10.92
N THR A 452 17.99 5.71 11.64
CA THR A 452 17.31 7.00 11.84
C THR A 452 17.32 7.90 10.62
N HIS A 453 18.09 7.61 9.57
CA HIS A 453 18.00 8.31 8.28
C HIS A 453 16.62 8.18 7.61
N CYS A 454 15.92 7.06 7.86
CA CYS A 454 14.55 6.84 7.39
C CYS A 454 13.54 6.91 8.55
N HIS A 455 13.95 6.54 9.76
CA HIS A 455 13.14 6.58 10.96
C HIS A 455 13.33 7.89 11.75
N ASP A 456 13.19 9.04 11.08
CA ASP A 456 13.42 10.36 11.67
C ASP A 456 12.61 10.59 12.97
N GLN A 457 11.38 10.08 13.03
CA GLN A 457 10.53 10.18 14.22
C GLN A 457 11.12 9.45 15.45
N ILE A 458 11.89 8.39 15.22
CA ILE A 458 12.62 7.69 16.29
C ILE A 458 13.86 8.51 16.65
N GLY A 459 14.56 9.07 15.66
CA GLY A 459 15.67 10.00 15.87
C GLY A 459 15.29 11.20 16.75
N GLU A 460 14.10 11.76 16.56
CA GLU A 460 13.58 12.86 17.41
C GLU A 460 13.22 12.40 18.83
N ARG A 461 12.68 11.18 18.99
CA ARG A 461 12.41 10.62 20.32
C ARG A 461 13.69 10.38 21.12
N LEU A 462 14.74 9.88 20.48
CA LEU A 462 16.05 9.66 21.10
C LEU A 462 16.70 10.97 21.59
N LYS A 463 16.26 12.12 21.08
CA LYS A 463 16.69 13.45 21.53
C LYS A 463 15.83 14.03 22.67
N MET A 464 14.76 13.36 23.07
CA MET A 464 13.89 13.84 24.17
C MET A 464 14.61 13.77 25.53
N PRO A 465 14.16 14.54 26.54
CA PRO A 465 14.83 14.63 27.84
C PRO A 465 15.02 13.30 28.56
N THR A 466 14.10 12.35 28.36
CA THR A 466 14.20 10.99 28.90
C THR A 466 14.30 10.02 27.73
N ALA A 467 15.50 9.79 27.20
CA ALA A 467 15.78 8.73 26.23
C ALA A 467 16.21 7.45 26.96
N HIS A 468 15.87 6.30 26.40
CA HIS A 468 16.28 5.01 26.96
C HIS A 468 17.72 4.70 26.50
N PRO A 469 18.69 4.49 27.41
CA PRO A 469 20.09 4.35 27.01
C PRO A 469 20.36 3.24 25.98
N PRO A 470 19.81 2.01 26.11
CA PRO A 470 19.99 0.97 25.10
C PRO A 470 19.54 1.37 23.69
N ALA A 471 18.48 2.18 23.57
CA ALA A 471 17.97 2.64 22.27
C ALA A 471 18.84 3.72 21.63
N THR A 472 19.61 4.46 22.44
CA THR A 472 20.57 5.47 21.94
C THR A 472 21.91 4.88 21.53
N GLU A 473 22.21 3.65 21.98
CA GLU A 473 23.48 2.97 21.75
C GLU A 473 23.41 2.01 20.55
N ASP A 474 22.50 1.02 20.60
CA ASP A 474 22.36 0.02 19.54
C ASP A 474 20.91 -0.50 19.42
N CYS A 475 20.27 -0.14 18.30
CA CYS A 475 18.94 -0.61 17.95
C CYS A 475 18.85 -2.13 17.84
N LEU A 476 19.95 -2.80 17.46
CA LEU A 476 19.98 -4.26 17.23
C LEU A 476 19.90 -5.09 18.51
N THR A 477 20.09 -4.46 19.68
CA THR A 477 19.83 -5.09 20.98
C THR A 477 18.37 -5.52 21.09
N CYS A 478 17.47 -4.73 20.52
CA CYS A 478 16.02 -4.93 20.61
C CYS A 478 15.38 -5.31 19.29
N HIS A 479 15.97 -4.93 18.14
CA HIS A 479 15.37 -5.11 16.82
C HIS A 479 16.18 -6.03 15.90
N SER A 480 15.48 -6.83 15.11
CA SER A 480 16.02 -7.54 13.95
C SER A 480 15.72 -6.76 12.66
N PRO A 481 16.73 -6.28 11.93
CA PRO A 481 16.55 -5.32 10.84
C PRO A 481 15.92 -5.93 9.57
N HIS A 482 15.80 -7.26 9.49
CA HIS A 482 15.20 -7.94 8.33
C HIS A 482 13.84 -8.55 8.66
N TRP A 483 13.76 -9.40 9.69
CA TRP A 483 12.51 -10.04 10.07
C TRP A 483 12.56 -10.57 11.50
N SER A 484 11.39 -10.72 12.11
CA SER A 484 11.22 -11.38 13.40
C SER A 484 9.87 -12.11 13.48
N GLU A 485 9.81 -13.14 14.31
CA GLU A 485 8.56 -13.79 14.72
C GLU A 485 7.71 -12.89 15.63
N GLN A 486 8.27 -11.77 16.10
CA GLN A 486 7.60 -10.80 16.98
C GLN A 486 7.23 -9.53 16.21
N LYS A 487 6.16 -8.85 16.66
CA LYS A 487 5.72 -7.57 16.08
C LYS A 487 6.81 -6.50 16.24
N ALA A 488 6.77 -5.49 15.36
CA ALA A 488 7.73 -4.37 15.38
C ALA A 488 9.20 -4.83 15.30
N LEU A 489 9.46 -5.98 14.69
CA LEU A 489 10.79 -6.55 14.50
C LEU A 489 11.56 -6.82 15.81
N LEU A 490 10.88 -7.03 16.94
CA LEU A 490 11.56 -7.27 18.21
C LEU A 490 12.34 -8.59 18.22
N THR A 491 13.50 -8.64 18.86
CA THR A 491 14.33 -9.86 18.93
C THR A 491 13.72 -10.96 19.81
N SER A 492 12.84 -10.59 20.74
CA SER A 492 12.08 -11.51 21.61
C SER A 492 10.72 -10.91 22.01
N VAL A 493 9.89 -11.68 22.72
CA VAL A 493 8.60 -11.19 23.24
C VAL A 493 8.87 -10.03 24.21
N GLU A 494 8.08 -8.96 24.11
CA GLU A 494 8.32 -7.70 24.80
C GLU A 494 8.57 -7.81 26.31
N LYS A 495 7.80 -8.67 27.01
CA LYS A 495 8.01 -8.93 28.44
C LYS A 495 9.40 -9.47 28.72
N ASP A 496 9.83 -10.46 27.95
CA ASP A 496 11.12 -11.14 28.15
C ASP A 496 12.27 -10.22 27.73
N LEU A 497 12.08 -9.43 26.67
CA LEU A 497 13.03 -8.41 26.23
C LEU A 497 13.31 -7.39 27.34
N CYS A 498 12.24 -6.83 27.93
CA CYS A 498 12.37 -5.83 28.98
C CYS A 498 12.89 -6.43 30.29
N THR A 499 12.39 -7.61 30.70
CA THR A 499 12.81 -8.26 31.95
C THR A 499 14.17 -8.94 31.87
N GLY A 500 14.73 -9.11 30.67
CA GLY A 500 16.13 -9.47 30.48
C GLY A 500 17.10 -8.43 31.03
N CYS A 501 16.67 -7.16 31.16
CA CYS A 501 17.45 -6.08 31.75
C CYS A 501 16.84 -5.49 33.03
N HIS A 502 15.51 -5.55 33.21
CA HIS A 502 14.81 -5.01 34.37
C HIS A 502 14.32 -6.08 35.34
N ASP A 503 14.63 -5.92 36.63
CA ASP A 503 14.19 -6.84 37.67
C ASP A 503 12.64 -6.85 37.84
N PRO A 504 11.96 -8.00 37.66
CA PRO A 504 10.51 -8.10 37.77
C PRO A 504 9.96 -7.73 39.16
N ALA A 505 10.70 -8.00 40.25
CA ALA A 505 10.26 -7.68 41.60
C ALA A 505 10.27 -6.18 41.85
N GLY A 506 11.35 -5.49 41.46
CA GLY A 506 11.45 -4.02 41.51
C GLY A 506 10.40 -3.30 40.66
N LEU A 507 9.87 -3.96 39.62
CA LEU A 507 8.77 -3.45 38.80
C LEU A 507 7.37 -3.74 39.38
N GLY A 508 7.26 -4.53 40.45
CA GLY A 508 5.96 -4.92 41.03
C GLY A 508 5.20 -5.96 40.20
N LEU A 509 5.89 -6.70 39.33
CA LEU A 509 5.31 -7.74 38.47
C LEU A 509 5.15 -9.09 39.19
N THR A 510 5.66 -9.21 40.42
CA THR A 510 5.55 -10.40 41.28
C THR A 510 4.47 -10.28 42.34
N ALA A 511 3.73 -9.17 42.39
CA ALA A 511 2.67 -8.95 43.35
C ALA A 511 1.46 -9.89 43.13
N SER A 512 0.66 -10.10 44.17
CA SER A 512 -0.53 -10.97 44.16
C SER A 512 -1.56 -10.54 43.11
N SER A 513 -1.62 -9.24 42.79
CA SER A 513 -2.45 -8.69 41.74
C SER A 513 -1.65 -7.71 40.88
N VAL A 514 -1.36 -8.13 39.64
CA VAL A 514 -0.64 -7.33 38.65
C VAL A 514 -1.64 -6.67 37.70
N HIS A 515 -1.46 -5.38 37.45
CA HIS A 515 -2.25 -4.58 36.53
C HIS A 515 -2.20 -5.18 35.11
N THR A 516 -3.36 -5.34 34.47
CA THR A 516 -3.52 -6.23 33.30
C THR A 516 -2.54 -5.99 32.15
N PRO A 517 -2.30 -4.75 31.66
CA PRO A 517 -1.25 -4.47 30.67
C PRO A 517 0.13 -4.99 31.08
N ALA A 518 0.56 -4.73 32.32
CA ALA A 518 1.85 -5.18 32.82
C ALA A 518 1.91 -6.71 32.98
N ALA A 519 0.82 -7.34 33.43
CA ALA A 519 0.71 -8.79 33.54
C ALA A 519 0.87 -9.49 32.18
N GLN A 520 0.27 -8.89 31.14
CA GLN A 520 0.31 -9.37 29.75
C GLN A 520 1.62 -9.05 29.02
N GLY A 521 2.49 -8.21 29.61
CA GLY A 521 3.74 -7.79 28.96
C GLY A 521 3.59 -6.67 27.93
N ASP A 522 2.48 -5.92 27.96
CA ASP A 522 2.24 -4.71 27.16
C ASP A 522 2.88 -3.50 27.86
N CYS A 523 4.20 -3.48 27.90
CA CYS A 523 5.00 -2.42 28.51
C CYS A 523 4.93 -1.14 27.66
N THR A 524 4.96 -1.28 26.34
CA THR A 524 4.98 -0.21 25.34
C THR A 524 3.64 0.51 25.19
N GLY A 525 2.57 -0.07 25.71
CA GLY A 525 1.28 0.61 25.87
C GLY A 525 1.33 1.80 26.84
N CYS A 526 2.33 1.87 27.72
CA CYS A 526 2.52 2.98 28.66
C CYS A 526 3.90 3.62 28.57
N HIS A 527 4.93 2.85 28.23
CA HIS A 527 6.30 3.29 28.09
C HIS A 527 6.71 3.42 26.62
N ASP A 528 7.56 4.38 26.25
CA ASP A 528 8.20 4.40 24.94
C ASP A 528 9.70 4.16 25.10
N PRO A 529 10.21 2.98 24.68
CA PRO A 529 11.61 2.62 24.86
C PRO A 529 12.54 3.42 23.95
N HIS A 530 12.06 4.30 23.07
CA HIS A 530 12.92 5.20 22.27
C HIS A 530 13.08 6.57 22.94
N GLY A 531 12.14 6.96 23.80
CA GLY A 531 12.24 8.20 24.56
C GLY A 531 10.90 8.89 24.79
N SER A 532 10.87 9.71 25.83
CA SER A 532 9.71 10.52 26.17
C SER A 532 10.11 11.83 26.86
N VAL A 533 9.14 12.74 26.96
CA VAL A 533 9.28 13.97 27.76
C VAL A 533 9.07 13.72 29.26
N GLN A 534 8.46 12.60 29.65
CA GLN A 534 8.15 12.27 31.04
C GLN A 534 9.24 11.38 31.66
N PRO A 535 9.46 11.47 32.98
CA PRO A 535 10.31 10.51 33.68
C PRO A 535 9.80 9.08 33.49
N LYS A 536 10.72 8.11 33.53
CA LYS A 536 10.40 6.67 33.34
C LYS A 536 9.74 6.36 31.99
N LEU A 537 10.03 7.14 30.95
CA LEU A 537 9.64 6.86 29.57
C LEU A 537 8.11 6.87 29.34
N LEU A 538 7.32 7.57 30.15
CA LEU A 538 5.86 7.52 30.09
C LEU A 538 5.30 8.32 28.90
N THR A 539 4.55 7.64 28.02
CA THR A 539 3.93 8.24 26.84
C THR A 539 2.43 7.98 26.76
N GLY A 540 1.95 6.93 27.42
CA GLY A 540 0.56 6.51 27.41
C GLY A 540 0.10 5.93 26.08
N ARG A 541 -1.07 5.28 26.10
CA ARG A 541 -1.56 4.58 24.92
C ARG A 541 -2.15 5.56 23.93
N ALA A 542 -1.72 5.49 22.67
CA ALA A 542 -2.36 6.23 21.60
C ALA A 542 -3.83 5.84 21.48
N ARG A 543 -4.74 6.81 21.61
CA ARG A 543 -6.18 6.55 21.70
C ARG A 543 -6.86 6.77 20.36
N PRO A 544 -7.73 5.87 19.90
CA PRO A 544 -8.65 6.16 18.83
C PRO A 544 -9.74 7.13 19.34
N VAL A 545 -9.52 8.44 19.20
CA VAL A 545 -10.53 9.45 19.52
C VAL A 545 -11.45 9.58 18.32
N THR A 546 -12.71 9.20 18.52
CA THR A 546 -13.75 9.40 17.50
C THR A 546 -14.46 10.71 17.77
N SER A 547 -14.05 11.77 17.07
CA SER A 547 -14.72 13.07 17.11
C SER A 547 -15.38 13.32 15.77
N GLY A 548 -16.70 13.52 15.77
CA GLY A 548 -17.47 13.71 14.54
C GLY A 548 -17.47 12.50 13.60
N GLY A 549 -17.25 11.27 14.08
CA GLY A 549 -17.21 10.07 13.23
C GLY A 549 -15.85 9.83 12.54
N VAL A 550 -14.84 10.67 12.79
CA VAL A 550 -13.44 10.40 12.45
C VAL A 550 -12.74 9.80 13.66
N THR A 551 -12.35 8.52 13.59
CA THR A 551 -11.45 7.91 14.57
C THR A 551 -10.01 8.28 14.24
N MET A 552 -9.47 9.27 14.95
CA MET A 552 -8.04 9.62 14.88
C MET A 552 -7.31 8.91 16.00
N VAL A 553 -6.17 8.29 15.71
CA VAL A 553 -5.26 7.83 16.76
C VAL A 553 -4.52 9.06 17.28
N VAL A 554 -5.01 9.62 18.37
CA VAL A 554 -4.41 10.77 19.04
C VAL A 554 -3.47 10.23 20.11
N THR A 555 -2.17 10.51 19.97
CA THR A 555 -1.24 10.33 21.07
C THR A 555 -1.64 11.28 22.20
N PRO A 556 -1.82 10.79 23.44
CA PRO A 556 -2.19 11.65 24.56
C PRO A 556 -1.18 12.80 24.64
N LYS A 557 -1.66 14.05 24.60
CA LYS A 557 -0.85 15.16 25.10
C LYS A 557 -0.82 14.99 26.61
N LEU A 558 0.09 14.13 27.10
CA LEU A 558 0.37 14.05 28.52
C LEU A 558 0.81 15.45 28.95
N GLY A 559 -0.03 16.14 29.72
CA GLY A 559 0.40 17.33 30.43
C GLY A 559 1.44 16.95 31.49
N LEU A 560 1.68 17.83 32.47
CA LEU A 560 2.53 17.50 33.62
C LEU A 560 1.87 16.50 34.61
N GLY A 561 0.64 16.01 34.35
CA GLY A 561 -0.17 15.22 35.28
C GLY A 561 -0.24 13.72 34.98
N ARG A 562 -0.08 12.86 36.01
CA ARG A 562 -0.19 11.39 35.92
C ARG A 562 -1.58 10.87 35.55
N ALA A 563 -2.64 11.66 35.75
CA ALA A 563 -4.01 11.28 35.40
C ALA A 563 -4.20 11.04 33.90
N ASP A 564 -3.56 11.86 33.06
CA ASP A 564 -3.70 11.79 31.59
C ASP A 564 -3.24 10.43 31.06
N LEU A 565 -2.25 9.82 31.72
CA LEU A 565 -1.77 8.47 31.42
C LEU A 565 -2.82 7.40 31.75
N CYS A 566 -3.43 7.48 32.92
CA CYS A 566 -4.43 6.50 33.39
C CYS A 566 -5.68 6.58 32.52
N TYR A 567 -6.13 7.81 32.26
CA TYR A 567 -7.12 8.12 31.24
C TYR A 567 -6.55 8.00 29.83
N SER A 568 -5.55 7.16 29.53
CA SER A 568 -5.31 6.69 28.15
C SER A 568 -5.91 5.30 27.91
N CYS A 569 -6.16 4.54 28.99
CA CYS A 569 -6.84 3.25 28.95
C CYS A 569 -8.20 3.28 29.65
N HIS A 570 -8.37 4.14 30.66
CA HIS A 570 -9.62 4.26 31.42
C HIS A 570 -10.50 5.42 30.91
N GLU A 571 -10.93 5.34 29.65
CA GLU A 571 -11.67 6.38 28.89
C GLU A 571 -12.85 6.98 29.64
N THR A 572 -13.66 6.12 30.24
CA THR A 572 -14.91 6.54 30.88
C THR A 572 -14.72 7.13 32.28
N LEU A 573 -13.52 7.06 32.87
CA LEU A 573 -13.32 7.50 34.26
C LEU A 573 -13.28 9.03 34.37
N GLN A 574 -12.74 9.72 33.38
CA GLN A 574 -12.61 11.18 33.43
C GLN A 574 -13.99 11.85 33.56
N ASP A 575 -14.94 11.49 32.70
CA ASP A 575 -16.32 12.01 32.76
C ASP A 575 -17.02 11.59 34.05
N LYS A 576 -16.83 10.34 34.49
CA LYS A 576 -17.42 9.84 35.74
C LYS A 576 -16.94 10.62 36.96
N PHE A 577 -15.67 10.98 37.03
CA PHE A 577 -15.12 11.74 38.14
C PHE A 577 -15.50 13.22 38.07
N GLN A 578 -15.88 13.74 36.89
CA GLN A 578 -16.44 15.09 36.75
C GLN A 578 -17.94 15.18 37.05
N ALA A 579 -18.68 14.06 37.00
CA ALA A 579 -20.13 14.03 37.17
C ALA A 579 -20.65 14.23 38.61
N GLY A 580 -19.76 14.34 39.60
CA GLY A 580 -20.12 14.51 41.01
C GLY A 580 -19.04 15.24 41.81
N LYS A 581 -19.15 15.20 43.13
CA LYS A 581 -18.11 15.71 44.02
C LYS A 581 -16.97 14.69 44.07
N ALA A 582 -15.92 14.94 43.30
CA ALA A 582 -14.72 14.11 43.34
C ALA A 582 -13.94 14.34 44.64
N HIS A 583 -13.33 13.26 45.13
CA HIS A 583 -12.35 13.35 46.21
C HIS A 583 -11.12 14.14 45.74
N GLN A 584 -10.52 14.95 46.61
CA GLN A 584 -9.49 15.92 46.21
C GLN A 584 -8.29 15.30 45.46
N PRO A 585 -7.67 14.18 45.88
CA PRO A 585 -6.60 13.53 45.10
C PRO A 585 -7.04 13.11 43.69
N VAL A 586 -8.29 12.69 43.53
CA VAL A 586 -8.88 12.26 42.25
C VAL A 586 -9.16 13.47 41.36
N ALA A 587 -9.71 14.55 41.93
CA ALA A 587 -9.89 15.83 41.24
C ALA A 587 -8.56 16.42 40.76
N GLN A 588 -7.46 16.16 41.48
CA GLN A 588 -6.09 16.55 41.10
C GLN A 588 -5.41 15.55 40.15
N GLY A 589 -6.06 14.43 39.82
CA GLY A 589 -5.51 13.41 38.93
C GLY A 589 -4.36 12.58 39.52
N LYS A 590 -4.21 12.56 40.85
CA LYS A 590 -3.15 11.83 41.58
C LYS A 590 -3.59 10.40 41.88
N CYS A 591 -3.86 9.63 40.83
CA CYS A 591 -4.36 8.25 40.95
C CYS A 591 -3.38 7.35 41.71
N ASP A 592 -2.08 7.60 41.53
CA ASP A 592 -1.01 6.84 42.16
C ASP A 592 -0.74 7.26 43.61
N ALA A 593 -1.45 8.25 44.17
CA ALA A 593 -1.41 8.49 45.62
C ALA A 593 -1.94 7.26 46.38
N CYS A 594 -2.94 6.60 45.81
CA CYS A 594 -3.62 5.46 46.39
C CYS A 594 -3.33 4.15 45.65
N HIS A 595 -3.20 4.18 44.31
CA HIS A 595 -3.03 2.98 43.50
C HIS A 595 -1.58 2.70 43.11
N ALA A 596 -1.24 1.41 42.97
CA ALA A 596 0.00 0.93 42.38
C ALA A 596 -0.22 0.61 40.89
N ALA A 597 0.53 1.29 40.01
CA ALA A 597 0.30 1.24 38.56
C ALA A 597 0.67 -0.11 37.90
N HIS A 598 1.59 -0.87 38.48
CA HIS A 598 2.00 -2.18 37.97
C HIS A 598 1.40 -3.35 38.74
N GLY A 599 1.34 -3.29 40.06
CA GLY A 599 0.78 -4.37 40.86
C GLY A 599 0.82 -4.06 42.36
N SER A 600 -0.05 -4.73 43.11
CA SER A 600 -0.12 -4.67 44.58
C SER A 600 -0.65 -5.98 45.17
N ASP A 601 -0.34 -6.22 46.43
CA ASP A 601 -0.89 -7.33 47.23
C ASP A 601 -2.25 -7.00 47.86
N HIS A 602 -2.77 -5.79 47.62
CA HIS A 602 -4.06 -5.33 48.15
C HIS A 602 -5.15 -5.24 47.08
N THR A 603 -6.39 -5.45 47.51
CA THR A 603 -7.59 -5.38 46.65
C THR A 603 -7.70 -4.04 45.95
N ALA A 604 -8.18 -4.04 44.70
CA ALA A 604 -8.30 -2.84 43.86
C ALA A 604 -6.97 -2.08 43.61
N PHE A 605 -5.83 -2.79 43.67
CA PHE A 605 -4.50 -2.26 43.38
C PHE A 605 -4.10 -1.10 44.30
N THR A 606 -4.58 -1.05 45.55
CA THR A 606 -4.19 0.00 46.50
C THR A 606 -2.79 -0.25 47.05
N LYS A 607 -2.07 0.80 47.45
CA LYS A 607 -0.71 0.68 47.99
C LYS A 607 -0.64 0.09 49.40
N ASP A 608 -1.76 0.11 50.14
CA ASP A 608 -1.90 -0.40 51.50
C ASP A 608 -3.38 -0.74 51.78
N THR A 609 -3.68 -1.21 52.99
CA THR A 609 -5.02 -1.39 53.56
C THR A 609 -5.81 -0.06 53.61
N GLN A 610 -7.14 -0.08 53.49
CA GLN A 610 -7.95 1.15 53.40
C GLN A 610 -7.81 2.04 54.64
N ALA A 611 -7.83 1.49 55.85
CA ALA A 611 -7.71 2.28 57.08
C ALA A 611 -6.36 3.01 57.17
N LYS A 612 -5.25 2.33 56.83
CA LYS A 612 -3.91 2.92 56.83
C LYS A 612 -3.72 3.92 55.68
N LEU A 613 -4.25 3.60 54.50
CA LEU A 613 -4.18 4.48 53.34
C LEU A 613 -4.98 5.77 53.56
N CYS A 614 -6.23 5.67 54.01
CA CYS A 614 -7.04 6.84 54.34
C CYS A 614 -6.47 7.60 55.54
N GLY A 615 -6.00 6.87 56.56
CA GLY A 615 -5.36 7.40 57.77
C GLY A 615 -4.07 8.19 57.51
N SER A 616 -3.40 7.96 56.38
CA SER A 616 -2.26 8.77 55.95
C SER A 616 -2.61 10.23 55.63
N CYS A 617 -3.90 10.50 55.35
CA CYS A 617 -4.41 11.83 54.98
C CYS A 617 -5.54 12.32 55.91
N HIS A 618 -6.29 11.42 56.54
CA HIS A 618 -7.43 11.72 57.41
C HIS A 618 -7.16 11.26 58.84
N THR A 619 -7.28 12.15 59.81
CA THR A 619 -7.14 11.80 61.23
C THR A 619 -8.32 10.92 61.67
N ILE A 620 -8.00 9.72 62.18
CA ILE A 620 -8.98 8.80 62.77
C ILE A 620 -9.00 9.06 64.28
N ASP A 621 -9.99 9.84 64.74
CA ASP A 621 -10.12 10.27 66.13
C ASP A 621 -11.55 10.10 66.68
N THR A 622 -11.74 10.49 67.94
CA THR A 622 -13.05 10.42 68.62
C THR A 622 -14.09 11.36 68.01
N ALA A 623 -13.68 12.45 67.36
CA ALA A 623 -14.60 13.35 66.66
C ALA A 623 -15.14 12.70 65.38
N LEU A 624 -14.32 11.91 64.69
CA LEU A 624 -14.77 11.06 63.57
C LEU A 624 -15.73 9.97 64.07
N ALA A 625 -15.39 9.28 65.17
CA ALA A 625 -16.25 8.26 65.76
C ALA A 625 -17.65 8.82 66.12
N ALA A 626 -17.73 10.01 66.73
CA ALA A 626 -19.00 10.65 67.07
C ALA A 626 -19.91 10.91 65.86
N LYS A 627 -19.33 11.15 64.67
CA LYS A 627 -20.10 11.30 63.42
C LYS A 627 -20.61 9.98 62.84
N HIS A 628 -20.10 8.85 63.33
CA HIS A 628 -20.42 7.50 62.89
C HIS A 628 -21.02 6.68 64.03
N GLY A 629 -21.93 7.28 64.82
CA GLY A 629 -22.64 6.57 65.89
C GLY A 629 -21.75 6.13 67.07
N SER A 630 -20.58 6.75 67.23
CA SER A 630 -19.55 6.41 68.23
C SER A 630 -18.94 5.00 68.07
N TYR A 631 -19.08 4.39 66.90
CA TYR A 631 -18.41 3.14 66.58
C TYR A 631 -16.90 3.34 66.34
N ASP A 632 -16.09 2.32 66.63
CA ASP A 632 -14.66 2.32 66.33
C ASP A 632 -14.38 2.27 64.82
N MET A 633 -13.59 3.24 64.33
CA MET A 633 -13.25 3.40 62.91
C MET A 633 -11.82 2.96 62.56
N ALA A 634 -11.01 2.52 63.54
CA ALA A 634 -9.60 2.18 63.32
C ALA A 634 -9.40 0.95 62.42
N SER A 635 -10.39 0.06 62.36
CA SER A 635 -10.38 -1.16 61.55
C SER A 635 -11.50 -1.21 60.50
N ALA A 636 -12.22 -0.09 60.31
CA ALA A 636 -13.36 -0.03 59.40
C ALA A 636 -12.93 0.00 57.93
N ASP A 637 -13.70 -0.67 57.06
CA ASP A 637 -13.63 -0.45 55.62
C ASP A 637 -14.43 0.82 55.28
N CYS A 638 -13.73 1.96 55.24
CA CYS A 638 -14.32 3.25 54.88
C CYS A 638 -15.01 3.20 53.51
N THR A 639 -14.56 2.32 52.60
CA THR A 639 -15.09 2.24 51.25
C THR A 639 -16.37 1.43 51.14
N ASP A 640 -16.82 0.73 52.18
CA ASP A 640 -18.13 0.06 52.15
C ASP A 640 -19.26 1.09 52.06
N CYS A 641 -19.11 2.20 52.78
CA CYS A 641 -20.11 3.29 52.83
C CYS A 641 -19.73 4.51 52.00
N HIS A 642 -18.42 4.78 51.80
CA HIS A 642 -17.95 5.93 51.03
C HIS A 642 -17.41 5.51 49.66
N ASN A 643 -17.67 6.32 48.65
CA ASN A 643 -16.97 6.23 47.37
C ASN A 643 -15.77 7.20 47.39
N PRO A 644 -14.52 6.69 47.56
CA PRO A 644 -13.33 7.54 47.66
C PRO A 644 -12.93 8.20 46.34
N HIS A 645 -13.67 7.94 45.25
CA HIS A 645 -13.45 8.56 43.95
C HIS A 645 -14.38 9.75 43.74
N VAL A 646 -15.69 9.49 43.73
CA VAL A 646 -16.72 10.48 43.41
C VAL A 646 -18.06 10.07 44.03
N SER A 647 -18.80 11.05 44.55
CA SER A 647 -20.19 10.86 44.92
C SER A 647 -21.03 12.11 44.66
N THR A 648 -22.32 11.91 44.45
CA THR A 648 -23.32 12.99 44.42
C THR A 648 -23.77 13.42 45.81
N LYS A 649 -23.47 12.64 46.86
CA LYS A 649 -23.85 12.92 48.26
C LYS A 649 -22.77 13.69 49.02
N PRO A 650 -23.12 14.43 50.07
CA PRO A 650 -22.15 15.04 50.98
C PRO A 650 -21.19 14.00 51.57
N ASN A 651 -19.96 14.41 51.89
CA ASN A 651 -18.93 13.58 52.52
C ASN A 651 -18.63 12.26 51.79
N LEU A 652 -18.86 12.20 50.48
CA LEU A 652 -18.58 11.03 49.65
C LEU A 652 -19.34 9.74 50.03
N VAL A 653 -20.45 9.82 50.75
CA VAL A 653 -21.33 8.66 50.99
C VAL A 653 -21.83 8.12 49.65
N ARG A 654 -21.97 6.81 49.46
CA ARG A 654 -22.42 6.23 48.19
C ARG A 654 -23.82 6.72 47.75
N ALA A 655 -24.09 6.69 46.45
CA ALA A 655 -25.19 7.46 45.84
C ALA A 655 -26.61 7.03 46.28
N ASN A 656 -26.83 5.73 46.49
CA ASN A 656 -28.11 5.16 46.91
C ASN A 656 -27.99 4.77 48.38
N GLU A 657 -28.81 5.37 49.23
CA GLU A 657 -28.86 5.08 50.66
C GLU A 657 -30.12 4.26 50.96
N HIS A 658 -29.98 3.27 51.83
CA HIS A 658 -31.09 2.54 52.40
C HIS A 658 -31.86 3.49 53.33
N PRO A 659 -33.21 3.62 53.23
CA PRO A 659 -33.94 4.64 53.98
C PRO A 659 -33.68 4.66 55.49
N PRO A 660 -33.67 3.52 56.22
CA PRO A 660 -33.31 3.51 57.64
C PRO A 660 -31.91 4.07 57.95
N TYR A 661 -30.95 3.89 57.05
CA TYR A 661 -29.60 4.45 57.17
C TYR A 661 -29.60 5.97 56.90
N ALA A 662 -30.28 6.41 55.84
CA ALA A 662 -30.42 7.83 55.51
C ALA A 662 -31.12 8.62 56.64
N GLU A 663 -32.07 7.98 57.31
CA GLU A 663 -32.83 8.53 58.44
C GLU A 663 -32.11 8.38 59.79
N LYS A 664 -30.94 7.75 59.82
CA LYS A 664 -30.10 7.49 61.02
C LYS A 664 -30.76 6.61 62.08
N SER A 665 -31.72 5.77 61.69
CA SER A 665 -32.42 4.83 62.60
C SER A 665 -31.61 3.55 62.81
N CYS A 666 -30.35 3.69 63.25
CA CYS A 666 -29.39 2.58 63.32
C CYS A 666 -29.81 1.53 64.35
N GLU A 667 -30.48 1.94 65.43
CA GLU A 667 -30.88 1.07 66.54
C GLU A 667 -31.95 0.04 66.14
N SER A 668 -32.62 0.26 65.01
CA SER A 668 -33.57 -0.72 64.44
C SER A 668 -32.90 -2.03 64.02
N CYS A 669 -31.61 -1.98 63.70
CA CYS A 669 -30.84 -3.11 63.17
C CYS A 669 -29.57 -3.40 63.96
N HIS A 670 -28.99 -2.41 64.66
CA HIS A 670 -27.69 -2.51 65.33
C HIS A 670 -27.74 -2.15 66.81
N THR A 671 -26.89 -2.80 67.60
CA THR A 671 -26.51 -2.41 68.97
C THR A 671 -25.00 -2.19 69.06
N VAL A 672 -24.53 -1.44 70.06
CA VAL A 672 -23.09 -1.26 70.31
C VAL A 672 -22.56 -2.46 71.11
N GLY A 673 -21.64 -3.22 70.54
CA GLY A 673 -20.98 -4.35 71.18
C GLY A 673 -19.95 -3.93 72.24
N PRO A 674 -19.45 -4.89 73.05
CA PRO A 674 -18.50 -4.62 74.13
C PRO A 674 -17.16 -4.03 73.67
N ASP A 675 -16.80 -4.26 72.40
CA ASP A 675 -15.58 -3.78 71.74
C ASP A 675 -15.81 -2.47 70.97
N GLY A 676 -16.97 -1.83 71.12
CA GLY A 676 -17.32 -0.59 70.42
C GLY A 676 -17.70 -0.79 68.95
N LYS A 677 -17.93 -2.04 68.51
CA LYS A 677 -18.34 -2.38 67.14
C LYS A 677 -19.85 -2.60 67.02
N PRO A 678 -20.44 -2.37 65.84
CA PRO A 678 -21.87 -2.66 65.61
C PRO A 678 -22.16 -4.17 65.62
N GLN A 679 -23.23 -4.56 66.30
CA GLN A 679 -23.76 -5.94 66.35
C GLN A 679 -25.22 -5.96 65.90
N LEU A 680 -25.62 -6.94 65.08
CA LEU A 680 -26.99 -7.06 64.60
C LEU A 680 -27.96 -7.50 65.71
N THR A 681 -29.19 -6.97 65.69
CA THR A 681 -30.25 -7.29 66.67
C THR A 681 -30.86 -8.68 66.50
N ALA A 682 -30.83 -9.23 65.28
CA ALA A 682 -31.33 -10.56 64.92
C ALA A 682 -30.63 -11.07 63.63
N GLN A 683 -31.07 -12.23 63.10
CA GLN A 683 -30.56 -12.73 61.82
C GLN A 683 -31.02 -11.84 60.66
N VAL A 684 -30.17 -11.69 59.63
CA VAL A 684 -30.37 -10.75 58.52
C VAL A 684 -31.71 -10.98 57.80
N SER A 685 -32.06 -12.23 57.48
CA SER A 685 -33.31 -12.57 56.77
C SER A 685 -34.57 -12.22 57.57
N GLU A 686 -34.51 -12.35 58.89
CA GLU A 686 -35.60 -11.98 59.79
C GLU A 686 -35.78 -10.46 59.85
N ILE A 687 -34.69 -9.72 60.05
CA ILE A 687 -34.70 -8.24 60.06
C ILE A 687 -35.28 -7.72 58.73
N CYS A 688 -34.74 -8.16 57.60
CA CYS A 688 -35.16 -7.69 56.29
C CYS A 688 -36.63 -8.04 55.99
N GLY A 689 -37.08 -9.24 56.38
CA GLY A 689 -38.45 -9.72 56.15
C GLY A 689 -39.54 -8.96 56.91
N THR A 690 -39.18 -8.18 57.94
CA THR A 690 -40.15 -7.32 58.66
C THR A 690 -40.63 -6.12 57.84
N CYS A 691 -39.82 -5.66 56.89
CA CYS A 691 -40.12 -4.49 56.06
C CYS A 691 -40.22 -4.81 54.55
N HIS A 692 -39.58 -5.89 54.08
CA HIS A 692 -39.56 -6.29 52.68
C HIS A 692 -40.46 -7.50 52.43
N ASP A 693 -41.77 -7.26 52.25
CA ASP A 693 -42.78 -8.29 51.95
C ASP A 693 -42.37 -9.22 50.78
N MET A 694 -41.59 -8.70 49.84
CA MET A 694 -41.09 -9.47 48.71
C MET A 694 -40.30 -10.72 49.14
N VAL A 695 -39.61 -10.67 50.28
CA VAL A 695 -38.84 -11.80 50.82
C VAL A 695 -39.77 -12.98 51.06
N GLN A 696 -40.93 -12.75 51.68
CA GLN A 696 -41.92 -13.80 51.92
C GLN A 696 -42.55 -14.31 50.61
N THR A 697 -42.84 -13.42 49.67
CA THR A 697 -43.44 -13.82 48.38
C THR A 697 -42.50 -14.64 47.50
N GLU A 698 -41.20 -14.33 47.50
CA GLU A 698 -40.20 -15.09 46.74
C GLU A 698 -39.89 -16.42 47.42
N MET A 699 -39.89 -16.48 48.76
CA MET A 699 -39.68 -17.72 49.54
C MET A 699 -40.84 -18.73 49.37
N ALA A 700 -42.00 -18.30 48.87
CA ALA A 700 -43.12 -19.18 48.57
C ALA A 700 -42.98 -19.91 47.21
N LYS A 701 -41.99 -19.54 46.38
CA LYS A 701 -41.75 -20.19 45.09
C LYS A 701 -40.97 -21.50 45.29
N PRO A 702 -41.11 -22.49 44.40
CA PRO A 702 -40.52 -23.82 44.61
C PRO A 702 -39.00 -23.90 44.33
N VAL A 703 -38.42 -22.96 43.57
CA VAL A 703 -37.00 -23.02 43.17
C VAL A 703 -36.29 -21.77 43.69
N HIS A 704 -35.43 -21.93 44.70
CA HIS A 704 -34.67 -20.84 45.30
C HIS A 704 -33.23 -20.79 44.78
N HIS A 705 -32.68 -19.59 44.74
CA HIS A 705 -31.26 -19.36 44.59
C HIS A 705 -30.58 -19.60 45.95
N ALA A 706 -29.52 -20.41 46.00
CA ALA A 706 -28.95 -20.88 47.27
C ALA A 706 -28.55 -19.76 48.26
N PRO A 707 -27.89 -18.65 47.85
CA PRO A 707 -27.64 -17.52 48.74
C PRO A 707 -28.91 -16.85 49.29
N PHE A 708 -30.01 -16.86 48.51
CA PHE A 708 -31.28 -16.32 48.96
C PHE A 708 -31.95 -17.25 49.99
N GLU A 709 -31.94 -18.56 49.75
CA GLU A 709 -32.44 -19.57 50.69
C GLU A 709 -31.66 -19.56 52.00
N GLY A 710 -30.33 -19.36 51.94
CA GLY A 710 -29.46 -19.22 53.12
C GLY A 710 -29.58 -17.89 53.86
N GLY A 711 -30.39 -16.94 53.38
CA GLY A 711 -30.56 -15.63 54.01
C GLY A 711 -29.34 -14.69 53.86
N GLU A 712 -28.44 -14.98 52.93
CA GLU A 712 -27.18 -14.25 52.68
C GLU A 712 -27.42 -12.94 51.90
N CYS A 713 -28.42 -12.16 52.29
CA CYS A 713 -28.87 -10.97 51.57
C CYS A 713 -27.73 -9.96 51.37
N THR A 714 -26.85 -9.83 52.37
CA THR A 714 -25.74 -8.88 52.37
C THR A 714 -24.53 -9.33 51.53
N SER A 715 -24.54 -10.54 50.97
CA SER A 715 -23.53 -10.98 50.00
C SER A 715 -23.67 -10.25 48.67
N CYS A 716 -24.92 -9.92 48.30
CA CYS A 716 -25.28 -9.26 47.06
C CYS A 716 -25.76 -7.82 47.28
N HIS A 717 -26.42 -7.53 48.40
CA HIS A 717 -26.88 -6.19 48.74
C HIS A 717 -26.01 -5.53 49.82
N SER A 718 -25.88 -4.22 49.76
CA SER A 718 -25.40 -3.38 50.85
C SER A 718 -26.62 -2.93 51.66
N ALA A 719 -26.63 -3.20 52.96
CA ALA A 719 -27.74 -2.83 53.83
C ALA A 719 -27.81 -1.33 54.16
N HIS A 720 -26.77 -0.56 53.80
CA HIS A 720 -26.63 0.86 54.16
C HIS A 720 -26.60 1.77 52.95
N ALA A 721 -25.60 1.61 52.09
CA ALA A 721 -25.47 2.44 50.91
C ALA A 721 -24.71 1.74 49.78
N SER A 722 -25.07 2.06 48.54
CA SER A 722 -24.39 1.54 47.35
C SER A 722 -24.43 2.54 46.19
N ASP A 723 -23.46 2.44 45.30
CA ASP A 723 -23.50 3.18 44.02
C ASP A 723 -24.44 2.53 43.00
N PHE A 724 -24.89 1.29 43.26
CA PHE A 724 -25.76 0.53 42.36
C PHE A 724 -27.22 0.56 42.81
N LYS A 725 -28.12 0.52 41.83
CA LYS A 725 -29.57 0.48 42.08
C LYS A 725 -29.94 -0.76 42.88
N HIS A 726 -31.05 -0.69 43.61
CA HIS A 726 -31.51 -1.75 44.52
C HIS A 726 -30.45 -2.15 45.57
N LEU A 727 -29.52 -1.23 45.86
CA LEU A 727 -28.44 -1.42 46.84
C LEU A 727 -27.53 -2.62 46.56
N LEU A 728 -27.34 -3.03 45.30
CA LEU A 728 -26.42 -4.12 44.98
C LEU A 728 -24.96 -3.76 45.34
N ARG A 729 -24.12 -4.70 45.73
CA ARG A 729 -22.69 -4.46 46.03
C ARG A 729 -21.83 -4.24 44.78
N ARG A 730 -22.32 -4.69 43.63
CA ARG A 730 -21.68 -4.59 42.31
C ARG A 730 -22.72 -4.24 41.26
N ASP A 731 -22.27 -3.84 40.07
CA ASP A 731 -23.15 -3.64 38.92
C ASP A 731 -23.83 -4.94 38.50
N ASP A 732 -25.00 -4.83 37.85
CA ASP A 732 -25.92 -5.92 37.48
C ASP A 732 -25.24 -7.29 37.26
N ASN A 733 -24.38 -7.39 36.24
CA ASN A 733 -23.71 -8.65 35.90
C ASN A 733 -22.48 -8.93 36.76
N GLY A 734 -21.75 -7.87 37.15
CA GLY A 734 -20.63 -7.97 38.09
C GLY A 734 -21.04 -8.63 39.40
N MET A 735 -22.31 -8.49 39.80
CA MET A 735 -22.86 -9.16 40.96
C MET A 735 -22.95 -10.68 40.79
N CYS A 736 -23.47 -11.13 39.66
CA CYS A 736 -23.60 -12.56 39.36
C CYS A 736 -22.20 -13.21 39.24
N TYR A 737 -21.28 -12.54 38.55
CA TYR A 737 -19.94 -13.07 38.28
C TYR A 737 -19.00 -13.09 39.48
N SER A 738 -19.33 -12.41 40.58
CA SER A 738 -18.49 -12.52 41.78
C SER A 738 -18.55 -13.89 42.43
N CYS A 739 -19.60 -14.67 42.18
CA CYS A 739 -19.73 -16.04 42.63
C CYS A 739 -19.73 -17.03 41.45
N HIS A 740 -20.33 -16.66 40.32
CA HIS A 740 -20.37 -17.49 39.11
C HIS A 740 -19.21 -17.19 38.16
N THR A 741 -17.98 -17.37 38.64
CA THR A 741 -16.76 -17.15 37.85
C THR A 741 -16.70 -18.06 36.62
N ASP A 742 -17.21 -19.29 36.73
CA ASP A 742 -17.25 -20.24 35.61
C ASP A 742 -18.12 -19.73 34.45
N LEU A 743 -19.23 -19.04 34.76
CA LEU A 743 -20.07 -18.40 33.74
C LEU A 743 -19.36 -17.22 33.09
N LYS A 744 -18.61 -16.44 33.87
CA LYS A 744 -17.78 -15.36 33.33
C LYS A 744 -16.76 -15.91 32.34
N ASP A 745 -16.14 -17.03 32.63
CA ASP A 745 -15.21 -17.67 31.70
C ASP A 745 -15.91 -18.27 30.48
N LEU A 746 -17.13 -18.76 30.63
CA LEU A 746 -17.94 -19.26 29.52
C LEU A 746 -18.24 -18.17 28.47
N THR A 747 -18.24 -16.89 28.84
CA THR A 747 -18.39 -15.78 27.87
C THR A 747 -17.26 -15.70 26.86
N LYS A 748 -16.11 -16.35 27.13
CA LYS A 748 -14.94 -16.44 26.25
C LYS A 748 -14.96 -17.69 25.37
N SER A 749 -16.00 -18.51 25.45
CA SER A 749 -16.08 -19.78 24.69
C SER A 749 -16.07 -19.55 23.18
N ALA A 750 -15.59 -20.55 22.44
CA ALA A 750 -15.55 -20.50 20.97
C ALA A 750 -16.93 -20.26 20.32
N SER A 751 -18.00 -20.77 20.94
CA SER A 751 -19.38 -20.48 20.55
C SER A 751 -20.13 -19.90 21.73
N THR A 752 -20.73 -18.73 21.55
CA THR A 752 -21.51 -18.05 22.60
C THR A 752 -22.86 -17.57 22.08
N HIS A 753 -23.84 -17.54 22.98
CA HIS A 753 -25.16 -17.01 22.72
C HIS A 753 -25.16 -15.50 22.98
N LYS A 754 -25.61 -14.73 22.00
CA LYS A 754 -25.53 -13.25 22.03
C LYS A 754 -26.18 -12.62 23.27
N PRO A 755 -27.39 -12.99 23.71
CA PRO A 755 -27.99 -12.44 24.94
C PRO A 755 -27.14 -12.72 26.19
N PHE A 756 -26.48 -13.87 26.26
CA PHE A 756 -25.62 -14.24 27.37
C PHE A 756 -24.36 -13.36 27.45
N VAL A 757 -23.61 -13.23 26.34
CA VAL A 757 -22.41 -12.37 26.32
C VAL A 757 -22.72 -10.89 26.42
N SER A 758 -23.96 -10.49 26.11
CA SER A 758 -24.45 -9.13 26.33
C SER A 758 -24.84 -8.87 27.80
N GLY A 759 -24.68 -9.84 28.69
CA GLY A 759 -24.96 -9.68 30.12
C GLY A 759 -26.44 -9.50 30.42
N LYS A 760 -27.33 -10.15 29.66
CA LYS A 760 -28.77 -10.08 29.90
C LYS A 760 -29.27 -11.28 30.69
N CYS A 761 -28.63 -11.54 31.83
CA CYS A 761 -28.91 -12.72 32.65
C CYS A 761 -30.38 -12.74 33.11
N LEU A 762 -30.89 -11.57 33.50
CA LEU A 762 -32.23 -11.41 34.07
C LEU A 762 -33.37 -11.52 33.04
N ASP A 763 -33.07 -11.50 31.74
CA ASP A 763 -34.08 -11.78 30.70
C ASP A 763 -34.53 -13.26 30.77
N CYS A 764 -33.64 -14.13 31.26
CA CYS A 764 -33.84 -15.58 31.31
C CYS A 764 -33.90 -16.11 32.74
N HIS A 765 -33.18 -15.52 33.70
CA HIS A 765 -33.05 -16.02 35.06
C HIS A 765 -33.65 -15.06 36.10
N ALA A 766 -34.31 -15.62 37.11
CA ALA A 766 -34.74 -14.90 38.31
C ALA A 766 -33.64 -14.99 39.40
N PRO A 767 -33.22 -13.88 40.01
CA PRO A 767 -32.04 -13.85 40.89
C PRO A 767 -32.29 -14.37 42.32
N HIS A 768 -33.56 -14.43 42.76
CA HIS A 768 -33.93 -14.90 44.11
C HIS A 768 -34.63 -16.25 44.04
N ALA A 769 -35.76 -16.32 43.35
CA ALA A 769 -36.55 -17.52 43.25
C ALA A 769 -37.40 -17.57 41.97
N SER A 770 -37.78 -18.77 41.54
CA SER A 770 -38.62 -19.00 40.37
C SER A 770 -39.65 -20.11 40.54
N GLN A 771 -40.71 -20.03 39.76
CA GLN A 771 -41.67 -21.11 39.53
C GLN A 771 -41.10 -22.24 38.65
N TYR A 772 -40.01 -21.97 37.92
CA TYR A 772 -39.45 -22.88 36.92
C TYR A 772 -38.04 -23.35 37.33
N PRO A 773 -37.67 -24.61 37.03
CA PRO A 773 -36.34 -25.14 37.30
C PRO A 773 -35.21 -24.27 36.72
N LYS A 774 -34.02 -24.34 37.32
CA LYS A 774 -32.84 -23.54 36.94
C LYS A 774 -33.09 -22.03 36.99
N LEU A 775 -34.02 -21.61 37.85
CA LEU A 775 -34.41 -20.22 38.05
C LEU A 775 -34.88 -19.52 36.77
N LEU A 776 -35.47 -20.22 35.80
CA LEU A 776 -35.90 -19.59 34.55
C LEU A 776 -37.08 -18.63 34.77
N THR A 777 -37.22 -17.59 33.96
CA THR A 777 -38.36 -16.65 34.04
C THR A 777 -39.64 -17.21 33.39
N LYS A 778 -39.51 -18.27 32.59
CA LYS A 778 -40.58 -18.91 31.79
C LYS A 778 -40.33 -20.43 31.66
N PRO A 779 -41.32 -21.22 31.22
CA PRO A 779 -41.17 -22.65 30.95
C PRO A 779 -40.10 -22.95 29.87
N GLU A 780 -39.40 -24.07 29.99
CA GLU A 780 -38.31 -24.48 29.08
C GLU A 780 -38.82 -24.83 27.67
N ASP A 781 -40.00 -25.45 27.58
CA ASP A 781 -40.67 -25.91 26.35
C ASP A 781 -41.19 -24.73 25.53
N GLY A 782 -40.30 -24.16 24.72
CA GLY A 782 -40.62 -23.06 23.80
C GLY A 782 -40.02 -21.72 24.19
N PHE A 783 -39.25 -21.64 25.28
CA PHE A 783 -38.53 -20.43 25.68
C PHE A 783 -37.70 -19.86 24.51
N CYS A 784 -36.92 -20.71 23.85
CA CYS A 784 -36.07 -20.34 22.72
C CYS A 784 -36.87 -19.72 21.56
N LEU A 785 -38.08 -20.24 21.28
CA LEU A 785 -38.93 -19.78 20.18
C LEU A 785 -39.66 -18.46 20.48
N SER A 786 -39.60 -17.98 21.73
CA SER A 786 -40.06 -16.63 22.08
C SER A 786 -39.13 -15.55 21.53
N CYS A 787 -37.87 -15.89 21.26
CA CYS A 787 -36.87 -15.01 20.65
C CYS A 787 -36.50 -15.44 19.22
N HIS A 788 -36.47 -16.73 18.90
CA HIS A 788 -36.18 -17.26 17.56
C HIS A 788 -37.45 -17.38 16.70
N THR A 789 -38.06 -16.23 16.37
CA THR A 789 -39.33 -16.15 15.63
C THR A 789 -39.24 -16.71 14.21
N ASP A 790 -38.11 -16.54 13.52
CA ASP A 790 -37.93 -17.03 12.15
C ASP A 790 -37.95 -18.56 12.10
N LEU A 791 -37.30 -19.22 13.07
CA LEU A 791 -37.32 -20.67 13.20
C LEU A 791 -38.74 -21.16 13.50
N LYS A 792 -39.47 -20.45 14.37
CA LYS A 792 -40.88 -20.75 14.67
C LYS A 792 -41.74 -20.69 13.40
N GLU A 793 -41.53 -19.69 12.55
CA GLU A 793 -42.23 -19.59 11.26
C GLU A 793 -41.84 -20.72 10.29
N GLN A 794 -40.55 -21.02 10.13
CA GLN A 794 -40.09 -22.11 9.28
C GLN A 794 -40.68 -23.45 9.71
N MET A 795 -40.70 -23.73 11.02
CA MET A 795 -41.31 -24.92 11.60
C MET A 795 -42.80 -25.05 11.29
N SER A 796 -43.52 -23.94 11.11
CA SER A 796 -44.95 -23.97 10.76
C SER A 796 -45.22 -24.35 9.29
N LYS A 797 -44.24 -24.15 8.40
CA LYS A 797 -44.40 -24.33 6.93
C LYS A 797 -43.66 -25.56 6.37
N GLY A 798 -42.73 -26.14 7.13
CA GLY A 798 -41.85 -27.22 6.68
C GLY A 798 -42.07 -28.56 7.38
N ILE A 799 -41.25 -29.54 7.01
CA ILE A 799 -41.18 -30.84 7.69
C ILE A 799 -40.25 -30.68 8.89
N VAL A 800 -40.82 -30.65 10.10
CA VAL A 800 -40.08 -30.44 11.35
C VAL A 800 -39.54 -31.76 11.89
N HIS A 801 -38.25 -31.76 12.23
CA HIS A 801 -37.57 -32.84 12.92
C HIS A 801 -38.16 -33.06 14.33
N SER A 802 -38.43 -34.31 14.70
CA SER A 802 -39.21 -34.66 15.90
C SER A 802 -38.72 -34.03 17.21
N PRO A 803 -37.41 -34.00 17.55
CA PRO A 803 -36.93 -33.36 18.78
C PRO A 803 -37.22 -31.84 18.83
N ALA A 804 -37.09 -31.16 17.69
CA ALA A 804 -37.42 -29.75 17.56
C ALA A 804 -38.92 -29.50 17.71
N ARG A 805 -39.76 -30.37 17.12
CA ARG A 805 -41.22 -30.32 17.27
C ARG A 805 -41.67 -30.48 18.72
N ALA A 806 -40.96 -31.30 19.49
CA ALA A 806 -41.24 -31.53 20.91
C ALA A 806 -40.68 -30.43 21.84
N GLY A 807 -40.08 -29.36 21.31
CA GLY A 807 -39.52 -28.27 22.12
C GLY A 807 -38.25 -28.64 22.90
N LYS A 808 -37.63 -29.79 22.63
CA LYS A 808 -36.45 -30.30 23.37
C LYS A 808 -35.14 -29.70 22.86
N CYS A 809 -35.08 -28.37 22.78
CA CYS A 809 -33.94 -27.63 22.24
C CYS A 809 -32.63 -27.97 22.98
N LEU A 810 -32.69 -28.09 24.32
CA LEU A 810 -31.52 -28.35 25.17
C LEU A 810 -30.95 -29.77 25.05
N SER A 811 -31.65 -30.69 24.36
CA SER A 811 -31.08 -32.01 24.01
C SER A 811 -29.97 -31.90 22.96
N CYS A 812 -29.93 -30.79 22.22
CA CYS A 812 -28.95 -30.54 21.16
C CYS A 812 -28.17 -29.26 21.39
N HIS A 813 -28.75 -28.25 22.05
CA HIS A 813 -28.14 -26.93 22.22
C HIS A 813 -27.79 -26.59 23.68
N VAL A 814 -26.73 -25.80 23.87
CA VAL A 814 -26.40 -25.14 25.14
C VAL A 814 -26.84 -23.66 25.07
N PRO A 815 -27.52 -23.11 26.09
CA PRO A 815 -28.15 -21.80 25.99
C PRO A 815 -27.20 -20.62 26.23
N HIS A 816 -25.99 -20.87 26.75
CA HIS A 816 -25.02 -19.83 27.13
C HIS A 816 -23.81 -19.80 26.20
N GLY A 817 -22.94 -20.79 26.33
CA GLY A 817 -21.71 -20.90 25.54
C GLY A 817 -21.11 -22.28 25.68
N GLY A 818 -20.23 -22.64 24.76
CA GLY A 818 -19.54 -23.92 24.78
C GLY A 818 -18.49 -24.04 23.68
N PRO A 819 -17.72 -25.14 23.71
CA PRO A 819 -16.62 -25.34 22.78
C PRO A 819 -17.08 -25.73 21.37
N VAL A 820 -18.34 -26.16 21.20
CA VAL A 820 -18.86 -26.64 19.92
C VAL A 820 -19.62 -25.53 19.17
N PRO A 821 -19.29 -25.25 17.90
CA PRO A 821 -19.99 -24.27 17.07
C PRO A 821 -21.51 -24.49 17.00
N SER A 822 -22.25 -23.40 16.82
CA SER A 822 -23.72 -23.39 16.83
C SER A 822 -24.33 -23.81 18.18
N LEU A 823 -23.54 -23.65 19.26
CA LEU A 823 -23.93 -23.95 20.63
C LEU A 823 -24.43 -25.39 20.78
N LEU A 824 -23.75 -26.38 20.19
CA LEU A 824 -24.18 -27.77 20.31
C LEU A 824 -23.64 -28.42 21.59
N VAL A 825 -24.40 -29.34 22.18
CA VAL A 825 -23.99 -30.09 23.39
C VAL A 825 -22.88 -31.12 23.12
N SER A 826 -22.69 -31.51 21.85
CA SER A 826 -21.62 -32.42 21.42
C SER A 826 -21.35 -32.24 19.92
N PRO A 827 -20.20 -32.71 19.40
CA PRO A 827 -19.93 -32.71 17.97
C PRO A 827 -21.07 -33.36 17.16
N ARG A 828 -21.37 -32.80 15.98
CA ARG A 828 -22.56 -33.12 15.17
C ARG A 828 -22.75 -34.61 14.88
N ALA A 829 -21.67 -35.31 14.51
CA ALA A 829 -21.72 -36.74 14.20
C ALA A 829 -22.15 -37.57 15.43
N GLN A 830 -21.56 -37.28 16.60
CA GLN A 830 -21.92 -37.94 17.85
C GLN A 830 -23.31 -37.54 18.36
N LEU A 831 -23.75 -36.32 18.08
CA LEU A 831 -25.05 -35.83 18.52
C LEU A 831 -26.20 -36.62 17.89
N CYS A 832 -26.14 -36.85 16.57
CA CYS A 832 -27.23 -37.50 15.83
C CYS A 832 -27.35 -38.98 16.21
N ILE A 833 -26.23 -39.69 16.39
CA ILE A 833 -26.23 -41.13 16.68
C ILE A 833 -26.74 -41.48 18.08
N LYS A 834 -26.86 -40.51 18.99
CA LYS A 834 -27.54 -40.70 20.28
C LYS A 834 -29.02 -41.07 20.11
N CYS A 835 -29.61 -40.76 18.96
CA CYS A 835 -31.01 -41.08 18.64
C CYS A 835 -31.17 -41.89 17.35
N HIS A 836 -30.21 -41.80 16.41
CA HIS A 836 -30.24 -42.49 15.13
C HIS A 836 -29.28 -43.68 15.10
N ASP A 837 -29.83 -44.90 15.09
CA ASP A 837 -29.03 -46.12 14.95
C ASP A 837 -28.56 -46.33 13.50
N LEU A 838 -27.26 -46.10 13.28
CA LEU A 838 -26.61 -46.25 11.98
C LEU A 838 -26.46 -47.71 11.54
N SER A 839 -26.57 -48.68 12.46
CA SER A 839 -26.51 -50.11 12.14
C SER A 839 -27.85 -50.65 11.64
N SER A 840 -28.94 -49.86 11.78
CA SER A 840 -30.26 -50.29 11.35
C SER A 840 -30.35 -50.50 9.83
N THR A 841 -31.02 -51.58 9.42
CA THR A 841 -31.29 -51.89 8.00
C THR A 841 -32.06 -50.78 7.30
N LYS A 842 -32.87 -49.99 8.03
CA LYS A 842 -33.57 -48.81 7.50
C LYS A 842 -32.59 -47.72 7.07
N VAL A 843 -31.60 -47.38 7.91
CA VAL A 843 -30.57 -46.38 7.59
C VAL A 843 -29.67 -46.90 6.47
N ALA A 844 -29.22 -48.15 6.54
CA ALA A 844 -28.39 -48.75 5.50
C ALA A 844 -29.11 -48.77 4.13
N THR A 845 -30.38 -49.14 4.09
CA THR A 845 -31.17 -49.16 2.83
C THR A 845 -31.39 -47.75 2.29
N ALA A 846 -31.71 -46.79 3.16
CA ALA A 846 -31.90 -45.38 2.77
C ALA A 846 -30.62 -44.76 2.19
N HIS A 847 -29.45 -45.20 2.65
CA HIS A 847 -28.13 -44.75 2.19
C HIS A 847 -27.44 -45.76 1.27
N ARG A 848 -28.18 -46.68 0.65
CA ARG A 848 -27.69 -47.63 -0.37
C ARG A 848 -26.49 -48.49 0.06
N GLY A 849 -26.41 -48.83 1.35
CA GLY A 849 -25.35 -49.67 1.91
C GLY A 849 -24.03 -48.94 2.13
N PHE A 850 -23.95 -47.62 1.89
CA PHE A 850 -22.79 -46.83 2.25
C PHE A 850 -22.70 -46.68 3.77
N ASP A 851 -21.49 -46.83 4.31
CA ASP A 851 -21.20 -46.61 5.71
C ASP A 851 -21.38 -45.12 6.10
N MET A 852 -22.24 -44.86 7.09
CA MET A 852 -22.58 -43.51 7.56
C MET A 852 -21.92 -43.13 8.90
N THR A 853 -21.11 -44.00 9.51
CA THR A 853 -20.51 -43.79 10.84
C THR A 853 -19.75 -42.46 10.98
N ASN A 854 -19.02 -42.06 9.95
CA ASN A 854 -18.25 -40.81 9.93
C ASN A 854 -18.87 -39.71 9.05
N ALA A 855 -20.16 -39.80 8.70
CA ALA A 855 -20.82 -38.79 7.86
C ALA A 855 -21.17 -37.51 8.63
N ASN A 856 -20.94 -36.35 8.02
CA ASN A 856 -21.58 -35.12 8.47
C ASN A 856 -23.05 -35.10 8.00
N CYS A 857 -23.97 -35.57 8.84
CA CYS A 857 -25.40 -35.68 8.50
C CYS A 857 -26.00 -34.35 8.03
N GLN A 858 -25.56 -33.23 8.59
CA GLN A 858 -26.06 -31.89 8.26
C GLN A 858 -25.55 -31.34 6.92
N SER A 859 -24.59 -32.01 6.28
CA SER A 859 -24.20 -31.68 4.91
C SER A 859 -25.29 -32.02 3.89
N CYS A 860 -26.21 -32.92 4.25
CA CYS A 860 -27.28 -33.38 3.37
C CYS A 860 -28.67 -33.22 4.00
N HIS A 861 -28.78 -33.18 5.34
CA HIS A 861 -30.06 -33.08 6.05
C HIS A 861 -30.20 -31.78 6.85
N ALA A 862 -31.40 -31.20 6.85
CA ALA A 862 -31.76 -30.11 7.74
C ALA A 862 -32.14 -30.65 9.13
N ALA A 863 -31.43 -30.19 10.17
CA ALA A 863 -31.54 -30.72 11.53
C ALA A 863 -32.77 -30.25 12.32
N HIS A 864 -33.41 -29.14 11.90
CA HIS A 864 -34.60 -28.61 12.55
C HIS A 864 -35.84 -28.74 11.66
N VAL A 865 -35.77 -28.19 10.46
CA VAL A 865 -36.88 -28.17 9.52
C VAL A 865 -36.37 -28.17 8.08
N ALA A 866 -36.97 -28.99 7.24
CA ALA A 866 -36.70 -29.02 5.80
C ALA A 866 -37.93 -28.50 5.03
N PRO A 867 -37.76 -28.04 3.76
CA PRO A 867 -38.89 -27.61 2.94
C PRO A 867 -39.95 -28.72 2.81
N SER A 868 -41.22 -28.35 2.67
CA SER A 868 -42.34 -29.30 2.52
C SER A 868 -42.20 -30.22 1.29
N THR A 869 -41.42 -29.80 0.29
CA THR A 869 -41.11 -30.57 -0.93
C THR A 869 -39.96 -31.57 -0.75
N SER A 870 -39.22 -31.50 0.36
CA SER A 870 -38.08 -32.39 0.62
C SER A 870 -38.55 -33.75 1.15
N ARG A 871 -37.81 -34.82 0.82
CA ARG A 871 -38.00 -36.15 1.43
C ARG A 871 -36.89 -36.42 2.42
N GLY A 872 -37.21 -37.00 3.58
CA GLY A 872 -36.21 -37.41 4.58
C GLY A 872 -35.37 -36.27 5.15
N LEU A 873 -35.94 -35.06 5.29
CA LEU A 873 -35.26 -33.85 5.75
C LEU A 873 -34.05 -33.43 4.89
N LEU A 874 -33.98 -33.81 3.61
CA LEU A 874 -32.88 -33.38 2.74
C LEU A 874 -32.84 -31.85 2.56
N LEU A 875 -31.64 -31.32 2.33
CA LEU A 875 -31.45 -29.92 1.94
C LEU A 875 -32.25 -29.58 0.66
N PRO A 876 -32.60 -28.29 0.44
CA PRO A 876 -33.61 -27.89 -0.54
C PRO A 876 -33.33 -28.30 -2.00
N LYS A 877 -32.07 -28.47 -2.38
CA LYS A 877 -31.64 -28.80 -3.75
C LYS A 877 -30.81 -30.07 -3.74
N SER A 878 -30.98 -30.92 -4.75
CA SER A 878 -30.23 -32.17 -4.89
C SER A 878 -29.53 -32.23 -6.25
N HIS A 879 -28.33 -32.79 -6.26
CA HIS A 879 -27.56 -33.01 -7.47
C HIS A 879 -28.23 -34.06 -8.35
N ALA A 880 -28.26 -33.85 -9.67
CA ALA A 880 -29.01 -34.72 -10.57
C ALA A 880 -28.58 -36.20 -10.53
N PRO A 881 -27.27 -36.56 -10.55
CA PRO A 881 -26.83 -37.95 -10.36
C PRO A 881 -27.25 -38.56 -9.02
N PHE A 882 -27.24 -37.76 -7.94
CA PHE A 882 -27.67 -38.18 -6.62
C PHE A 882 -29.18 -38.42 -6.56
N ALA A 883 -29.98 -37.50 -7.12
CA ALA A 883 -31.42 -37.65 -7.24
C ALA A 883 -31.83 -38.84 -8.12
N ALA A 884 -31.05 -39.12 -9.17
CA ALA A 884 -31.19 -40.28 -10.06
C ALA A 884 -30.66 -41.59 -9.47
N ARG A 885 -29.98 -41.54 -8.30
CA ARG A 885 -29.41 -42.69 -7.59
C ARG A 885 -28.29 -43.41 -8.35
N SER A 886 -27.55 -42.70 -9.21
CA SER A 886 -26.40 -43.21 -9.97
C SER A 886 -25.09 -42.99 -9.21
N CYS A 887 -24.96 -43.60 -8.03
CA CYS A 887 -23.82 -43.36 -7.12
C CYS A 887 -22.50 -43.95 -7.65
N ASP A 888 -22.58 -45.03 -8.43
CA ASP A 888 -21.48 -45.78 -9.04
C ASP A 888 -20.66 -44.96 -10.06
N LYS A 889 -21.24 -43.87 -10.58
CA LYS A 889 -20.52 -42.93 -11.45
C LYS A 889 -19.47 -42.10 -10.72
N CYS A 890 -19.59 -41.98 -9.41
CA CYS A 890 -18.72 -41.13 -8.59
C CYS A 890 -18.02 -41.91 -7.49
N HIS A 891 -18.68 -42.94 -6.95
CA HIS A 891 -18.16 -43.78 -5.87
C HIS A 891 -17.89 -45.20 -6.33
N GLN A 892 -16.84 -45.80 -5.78
CA GLN A 892 -16.60 -47.23 -5.91
C GLN A 892 -17.75 -48.03 -5.30
N PRO A 893 -18.16 -49.17 -5.90
CA PRO A 893 -19.25 -50.00 -5.39
C PRO A 893 -18.90 -50.81 -4.12
N THR A 894 -17.78 -50.52 -3.46
CA THR A 894 -17.18 -51.31 -2.36
C THR A 894 -17.76 -51.01 -0.96
N GLY A 895 -18.88 -50.29 -0.86
CA GLY A 895 -19.53 -49.91 0.41
C GLY A 895 -18.79 -48.84 1.22
N LYS A 896 -17.50 -48.65 0.96
CA LYS A 896 -16.69 -47.51 1.42
C LYS A 896 -16.84 -46.40 0.39
N ARG A 897 -17.09 -45.15 0.83
CA ARG A 897 -17.41 -43.96 0.01
C ARG A 897 -16.24 -43.44 -0.84
N GLU A 898 -15.36 -44.33 -1.31
CA GLU A 898 -14.18 -44.01 -2.10
C GLU A 898 -14.59 -43.48 -3.48
N LEU A 899 -13.89 -42.47 -3.99
CA LEU A 899 -14.17 -41.89 -5.30
C LEU A 899 -13.54 -42.74 -6.41
N VAL A 900 -14.17 -42.77 -7.58
CA VAL A 900 -13.63 -43.49 -8.76
C VAL A 900 -12.41 -42.81 -9.38
N SER A 901 -12.20 -41.52 -9.11
CA SER A 901 -11.02 -40.73 -9.48
C SER A 901 -10.83 -39.56 -8.49
N PRO A 902 -9.67 -38.86 -8.48
CA PRO A 902 -9.47 -37.68 -7.65
C PRO A 902 -10.61 -36.65 -7.81
N GLY A 903 -11.03 -36.01 -6.70
CA GLY A 903 -12.27 -35.25 -6.62
C GLY A 903 -12.42 -34.15 -7.68
N ARG A 904 -11.39 -33.31 -7.84
CA ARG A 904 -11.36 -32.27 -8.88
C ARG A 904 -11.49 -32.85 -10.29
N THR A 905 -10.71 -33.87 -10.62
CA THR A 905 -10.76 -34.55 -11.94
C THR A 905 -12.12 -35.19 -12.18
N LEU A 906 -12.70 -35.83 -11.17
CA LEU A 906 -14.04 -36.42 -11.23
C LEU A 906 -15.10 -35.37 -11.54
N CYS A 907 -15.09 -34.27 -10.78
CA CYS A 907 -16.03 -33.17 -10.98
C CYS A 907 -15.90 -32.56 -12.38
N LEU A 908 -14.67 -32.26 -12.83
CA LEU A 908 -14.43 -31.63 -14.12
C LEU A 908 -14.74 -32.54 -15.32
N SER A 909 -14.72 -33.87 -15.15
CA SER A 909 -15.17 -34.80 -16.21
C SER A 909 -16.62 -34.57 -16.65
N CYS A 910 -17.48 -34.11 -15.73
CA CYS A 910 -18.88 -33.78 -16.00
C CYS A 910 -19.12 -32.25 -16.06
N HIS A 911 -18.29 -31.46 -15.38
CA HIS A 911 -18.34 -30.01 -15.33
C HIS A 911 -17.25 -29.36 -16.21
N ALA A 912 -16.98 -29.92 -17.39
CA ALA A 912 -15.92 -29.47 -18.30
C ALA A 912 -16.00 -27.98 -18.68
N LYS A 913 -17.20 -27.37 -18.60
CA LYS A 913 -17.39 -25.93 -18.82
C LYS A 913 -16.76 -25.03 -17.74
N VAL A 914 -16.46 -25.58 -16.56
CA VAL A 914 -15.85 -24.85 -15.44
C VAL A 914 -14.32 -24.88 -15.53
N GLU A 915 -13.73 -25.90 -16.16
CA GLU A 915 -12.28 -26.04 -16.25
C GLU A 915 -11.55 -24.80 -16.82
N PRO A 916 -12.03 -24.17 -17.91
CA PRO A 916 -11.37 -22.98 -18.47
C PRO A 916 -11.37 -21.77 -17.54
N THR A 917 -12.28 -21.68 -16.56
CA THR A 917 -12.34 -20.51 -15.67
C THR A 917 -11.08 -20.40 -14.83
N PHE A 918 -10.46 -21.54 -14.49
CA PHE A 918 -9.22 -21.64 -13.71
C PHE A 918 -7.94 -21.28 -14.46
N ALA A 919 -8.02 -20.91 -15.76
CA ALA A 919 -6.87 -20.47 -16.54
C ALA A 919 -6.43 -19.02 -16.23
N ARG A 920 -7.27 -18.25 -15.51
CA ARG A 920 -7.01 -16.85 -15.15
C ARG A 920 -5.89 -16.70 -14.13
N ALA A 921 -5.24 -15.53 -14.12
CA ALA A 921 -3.97 -15.29 -13.41
C ALA A 921 -4.05 -15.43 -11.89
N VAL A 922 -5.15 -14.99 -11.27
CA VAL A 922 -5.39 -15.06 -9.82
C VAL A 922 -6.44 -16.12 -9.54
N LYS A 923 -6.00 -17.25 -8.99
CA LYS A 923 -6.87 -18.38 -8.66
C LYS A 923 -7.30 -18.30 -7.20
N HIS A 924 -8.56 -18.57 -6.91
CA HIS A 924 -9.02 -18.68 -5.54
C HIS A 924 -8.41 -19.95 -4.93
N PRO A 925 -7.52 -19.85 -3.93
CA PRO A 925 -6.72 -21.00 -3.48
C PRO A 925 -7.55 -22.24 -3.09
N PRO A 926 -8.68 -22.11 -2.34
CA PRO A 926 -9.53 -23.25 -2.03
C PRO A 926 -10.11 -23.96 -3.26
N ALA A 927 -10.19 -23.32 -4.42
CA ALA A 927 -10.83 -23.87 -5.60
C ALA A 927 -9.88 -24.65 -6.52
N VAL A 928 -8.57 -24.56 -6.31
CA VAL A 928 -7.55 -25.28 -7.11
C VAL A 928 -7.01 -26.55 -6.44
N GLU A 929 -7.37 -26.78 -5.18
CA GLU A 929 -7.06 -28.01 -4.44
C GLU A 929 -7.88 -29.21 -4.95
N ASP A 930 -7.36 -30.43 -4.76
CA ASP A 930 -7.99 -31.66 -5.28
C ASP A 930 -9.37 -31.95 -4.67
N ASP A 931 -9.60 -31.55 -3.41
CA ASP A 931 -10.91 -31.59 -2.73
C ASP A 931 -11.56 -30.20 -2.64
N GLY A 932 -10.99 -29.22 -3.34
CA GLY A 932 -11.35 -27.82 -3.21
C GLY A 932 -12.80 -27.48 -3.52
N CYS A 933 -13.36 -28.13 -4.55
CA CYS A 933 -14.75 -27.91 -4.96
C CYS A 933 -15.74 -28.22 -3.84
N VAL A 934 -15.48 -29.28 -3.05
CA VAL A 934 -16.43 -29.74 -2.02
C VAL A 934 -16.36 -28.93 -0.72
N LYS A 935 -15.38 -28.02 -0.61
CA LYS A 935 -15.31 -27.03 0.49
C LYS A 935 -16.44 -26.00 0.38
N CYS A 936 -16.83 -25.64 -0.84
CA CYS A 936 -17.89 -24.66 -1.12
C CYS A 936 -19.18 -25.31 -1.65
N HIS A 937 -19.06 -26.38 -2.43
CA HIS A 937 -20.18 -27.09 -3.04
C HIS A 937 -20.48 -28.41 -2.33
N ALA A 938 -21.76 -28.75 -2.27
CA ALA A 938 -22.31 -29.99 -1.74
C ALA A 938 -22.67 -30.91 -2.92
N PRO A 939 -21.82 -31.88 -3.30
CA PRO A 939 -22.00 -32.68 -4.52
C PRO A 939 -23.24 -33.62 -4.49
N HIS A 940 -23.95 -33.69 -3.37
CA HIS A 940 -25.17 -34.49 -3.21
C HIS A 940 -26.43 -33.64 -3.05
N ALA A 941 -26.46 -32.76 -2.04
CA ALA A 941 -27.58 -31.87 -1.77
C ALA A 941 -27.09 -30.58 -1.11
N GLY A 942 -27.62 -29.44 -1.54
CA GLY A 942 -27.19 -28.11 -1.08
C GLY A 942 -28.36 -27.12 -0.97
N PHE A 943 -28.04 -25.88 -0.65
CA PHE A 943 -29.04 -24.83 -0.43
C PHE A 943 -29.45 -24.09 -1.72
N THR A 944 -28.54 -23.98 -2.67
CA THR A 944 -28.73 -23.19 -3.91
C THR A 944 -28.77 -24.09 -5.14
N ASN A 945 -29.16 -23.53 -6.30
CA ASN A 945 -29.18 -24.29 -7.57
C ASN A 945 -27.78 -24.78 -7.99
N ASN A 946 -26.72 -24.11 -7.55
CA ASN A 946 -25.32 -24.54 -7.74
C ASN A 946 -24.82 -25.44 -6.60
N LEU A 947 -25.74 -25.93 -5.77
CA LEU A 947 -25.50 -26.84 -4.64
C LEU A 947 -24.46 -26.30 -3.66
N MET A 948 -24.55 -25.04 -3.25
CA MET A 948 -23.63 -24.51 -2.24
C MET A 948 -23.88 -25.14 -0.86
N ASN A 949 -22.81 -25.33 -0.08
CA ASN A 949 -22.82 -25.89 1.28
C ASN A 949 -23.60 -25.01 2.27
N LYS A 950 -23.76 -23.71 2.00
CA LYS A 950 -24.60 -22.76 2.75
C LYS A 950 -25.36 -21.86 1.77
N ASP A 951 -26.37 -21.18 2.28
CA ASP A 951 -27.15 -20.24 1.47
C ASP A 951 -26.44 -18.89 1.27
N GLY A 952 -26.48 -18.38 0.04
CA GLY A 952 -25.94 -17.08 -0.37
C GLY A 952 -24.49 -16.80 0.07
N VAL A 953 -24.26 -15.57 0.54
CA VAL A 953 -22.94 -15.07 0.98
C VAL A 953 -22.36 -15.79 2.18
N ASN A 954 -23.17 -16.53 2.94
CA ASN A 954 -22.69 -17.25 4.14
C ASN A 954 -21.72 -18.38 3.80
N THR A 955 -21.73 -18.89 2.57
CA THR A 955 -20.70 -19.83 2.10
C THR A 955 -19.33 -19.16 2.14
N CYS A 956 -19.21 -17.95 1.58
CA CYS A 956 -17.97 -17.18 1.53
C CYS A 956 -17.52 -16.74 2.93
N LEU A 957 -18.44 -16.21 3.74
CA LEU A 957 -18.15 -15.72 5.10
C LEU A 957 -17.79 -16.83 6.10
N THR A 958 -17.81 -18.09 5.68
CA THR A 958 -17.25 -19.20 6.48
C THR A 958 -15.74 -19.10 6.59
N CYS A 959 -15.08 -18.51 5.59
CA CYS A 959 -13.63 -18.31 5.54
C CYS A 959 -13.25 -16.82 5.50
N HIS A 960 -14.11 -15.95 4.96
CA HIS A 960 -13.87 -14.51 4.86
C HIS A 960 -14.62 -13.74 5.97
N ASP A 961 -14.01 -13.57 7.14
CA ASP A 961 -14.60 -12.86 8.30
C ASP A 961 -13.77 -11.64 8.77
N ASP A 962 -13.51 -10.70 7.86
CA ASP A 962 -12.76 -9.47 8.12
C ASP A 962 -13.65 -8.35 8.72
N ARG A 963 -13.03 -7.35 9.37
CA ARG A 963 -13.63 -6.09 9.79
C ARG A 963 -14.37 -5.39 8.65
N GLU A 964 -13.93 -5.54 7.40
CA GLU A 964 -14.60 -4.98 6.22
C GLU A 964 -16.06 -5.45 6.02
N PHE A 965 -16.47 -6.57 6.64
CA PHE A 965 -17.84 -7.09 6.59
C PHE A 965 -18.67 -6.85 7.88
N LYS A 966 -18.05 -6.22 8.90
CA LYS A 966 -18.62 -6.05 10.25
C LYS A 966 -19.17 -4.64 10.52
N GLY A 967 -19.09 -3.72 9.55
CA GLY A 967 -19.60 -2.35 9.68
C GLY A 967 -21.12 -2.29 9.88
N THR A 968 -21.58 -1.23 10.57
CA THR A 968 -22.99 -1.02 10.93
C THR A 968 -23.90 -0.92 9.71
N PHE A 969 -23.46 -0.21 8.67
CA PHE A 969 -24.16 -0.08 7.40
C PHE A 969 -23.50 -0.98 6.35
N LYS A 970 -24.31 -1.85 5.76
CA LYS A 970 -23.87 -2.86 4.79
C LYS A 970 -24.21 -2.42 3.37
N HIS A 971 -23.28 -2.60 2.45
CA HIS A 971 -23.52 -2.45 1.02
C HIS A 971 -24.45 -3.57 0.57
N LYS A 972 -25.73 -3.24 0.37
CA LYS A 972 -26.82 -4.20 0.19
C LYS A 972 -26.50 -5.30 -0.82
N ILE A 973 -26.00 -4.93 -2.00
CA ILE A 973 -25.66 -5.86 -3.09
C ILE A 973 -24.51 -6.82 -2.71
N ALA A 974 -23.54 -6.36 -1.92
CA ALA A 974 -22.40 -7.19 -1.48
C ALA A 974 -22.80 -8.29 -0.49
N PHE A 975 -23.93 -8.12 0.22
CA PHE A 975 -24.48 -9.14 1.13
C PHE A 975 -25.64 -9.95 0.54
N GLU A 976 -26.08 -9.59 -0.67
CA GLU A 976 -26.98 -10.42 -1.49
C GLU A 976 -26.18 -11.46 -2.29
N SER A 977 -25.10 -11.05 -2.96
CA SER A 977 -24.13 -11.98 -3.56
C SER A 977 -22.75 -11.33 -3.73
N CYS A 978 -21.71 -11.98 -3.24
CA CYS A 978 -20.32 -11.56 -3.48
C CYS A 978 -19.95 -11.68 -4.97
N THR A 979 -20.63 -12.57 -5.71
CA THR A 979 -20.32 -12.84 -7.11
C THR A 979 -20.78 -11.76 -8.08
N ASN A 980 -21.39 -10.69 -7.57
CA ASN A 980 -21.73 -9.52 -8.38
C ASN A 980 -20.49 -8.68 -8.73
N CYS A 981 -19.41 -8.83 -7.96
CA CYS A 981 -18.15 -8.11 -8.15
C CYS A 981 -16.94 -9.05 -8.21
N HIS A 982 -17.04 -10.22 -7.57
CA HIS A 982 -15.94 -11.18 -7.46
C HIS A 982 -16.22 -12.47 -8.24
N ASP A 983 -15.21 -13.03 -8.90
CA ASP A 983 -15.28 -14.40 -9.38
C ASP A 983 -14.76 -15.35 -8.29
N ALA A 984 -15.66 -16.15 -7.71
CA ALA A 984 -15.34 -17.02 -6.57
C ALA A 984 -14.39 -18.19 -6.91
N HIS A 985 -14.09 -18.43 -8.20
CA HIS A 985 -13.15 -19.47 -8.64
C HIS A 985 -11.81 -18.87 -9.03
N SER A 986 -11.82 -17.84 -9.89
CA SER A 986 -10.59 -17.22 -10.40
C SER A 986 -10.87 -15.97 -11.23
N ALA A 987 -9.96 -15.00 -11.14
CA ALA A 987 -10.02 -13.76 -11.89
C ALA A 987 -8.63 -13.35 -12.41
N ASP A 988 -8.57 -12.33 -13.25
CA ASP A 988 -7.30 -11.84 -13.78
C ASP A 988 -6.58 -10.89 -12.81
N TYR A 989 -7.24 -10.52 -11.70
CA TYR A 989 -6.77 -9.45 -10.82
C TYR A 989 -6.88 -9.77 -9.33
N LYS A 990 -6.05 -9.10 -8.54
CA LYS A 990 -5.96 -9.28 -7.08
C LYS A 990 -7.31 -9.03 -6.41
N GLY A 991 -7.68 -9.88 -5.45
CA GLY A 991 -8.98 -9.82 -4.79
C GLY A 991 -10.11 -10.46 -5.60
N LEU A 992 -9.78 -11.24 -6.63
CA LEU A 992 -10.74 -11.97 -7.48
C LEU A 992 -11.77 -11.07 -8.17
N LEU A 993 -11.39 -9.83 -8.49
CA LEU A 993 -12.27 -8.88 -9.17
C LEU A 993 -12.44 -9.24 -10.65
N GLU A 994 -13.66 -9.11 -11.17
CA GLU A 994 -13.95 -9.37 -12.58
C GLU A 994 -13.21 -8.43 -13.56
N THR A 995 -12.72 -7.27 -13.10
CA THR A 995 -12.07 -6.26 -13.94
C THR A 995 -11.10 -5.38 -13.13
N THR A 996 -10.07 -4.83 -13.79
CA THR A 996 -9.21 -3.76 -13.25
C THR A 996 -9.89 -2.40 -13.16
N ASP A 997 -10.94 -2.18 -13.95
CA ASP A 997 -11.67 -0.92 -13.92
C ASP A 997 -12.65 -0.91 -12.75
N ILE A 998 -12.14 -0.59 -11.56
CA ILE A 998 -12.93 -0.49 -10.33
C ILE A 998 -14.05 0.53 -10.48
N ASN A 999 -13.79 1.65 -11.15
CA ASN A 999 -14.79 2.69 -11.36
C ASN A 999 -15.89 2.15 -12.30
N GLY A 1000 -15.54 1.61 -13.46
CA GLY A 1000 -16.48 0.98 -14.38
C GLY A 1000 -17.29 -0.14 -13.73
N LEU A 1001 -16.67 -0.96 -12.86
CA LEU A 1001 -17.36 -2.02 -12.11
C LEU A 1001 -18.45 -1.44 -11.19
N CYS A 1002 -18.12 -0.41 -10.41
CA CYS A 1002 -19.07 0.25 -9.51
C CYS A 1002 -20.19 0.95 -10.31
N MET A 1003 -19.84 1.56 -11.43
CA MET A 1003 -20.77 2.33 -12.28
C MET A 1003 -21.79 1.45 -13.02
N LYS A 1004 -21.57 0.12 -13.12
CA LYS A 1004 -22.60 -0.82 -13.61
C LYS A 1004 -23.91 -0.72 -12.81
N CYS A 1005 -23.82 -0.38 -11.53
CA CYS A 1005 -24.98 -0.22 -10.64
C CYS A 1005 -25.19 1.24 -10.16
N HIS A 1006 -24.13 2.06 -10.17
CA HIS A 1006 -24.16 3.45 -9.69
C HIS A 1006 -24.08 4.47 -10.84
N THR A 1007 -24.91 4.33 -11.87
CA THR A 1007 -24.86 5.13 -13.11
C THR A 1007 -24.94 6.65 -12.89
N ASP A 1008 -25.59 7.10 -11.82
CA ASP A 1008 -25.75 8.52 -11.51
C ASP A 1008 -24.57 9.12 -10.74
N ALA A 1009 -23.65 8.28 -10.22
CA ALA A 1009 -22.58 8.73 -9.35
C ALA A 1009 -21.59 9.68 -10.02
N GLU A 1010 -21.38 9.56 -11.34
CA GLU A 1010 -20.55 10.47 -12.14
C GLU A 1010 -21.03 11.93 -12.10
N LYS A 1011 -22.33 12.15 -11.90
CA LYS A 1011 -22.93 13.50 -11.87
C LYS A 1011 -23.06 14.06 -10.45
N THR A 1012 -23.04 13.19 -9.44
CA THR A 1012 -23.37 13.57 -8.05
C THR A 1012 -22.18 13.59 -7.10
N HIS A 1013 -21.00 13.08 -7.48
CA HIS A 1013 -19.81 13.04 -6.62
C HIS A 1013 -18.85 14.20 -6.89
N TYR A 1014 -18.26 14.74 -5.82
CA TYR A 1014 -17.46 15.98 -5.83
C TYR A 1014 -15.98 15.82 -6.25
N HIS A 1015 -15.55 14.65 -6.74
CA HIS A 1015 -14.15 14.41 -7.16
C HIS A 1015 -14.04 13.73 -8.53
N PRO A 1016 -13.17 14.22 -9.44
CA PRO A 1016 -12.89 13.56 -10.71
C PRO A 1016 -12.08 12.28 -10.47
N LEU A 1017 -12.66 11.13 -10.81
CA LEU A 1017 -12.08 9.80 -10.59
C LEU A 1017 -11.09 9.35 -11.69
N LYS A 1018 -10.97 10.11 -12.79
CA LYS A 1018 -10.16 9.75 -13.95
C LYS A 1018 -8.78 10.43 -13.90
N ASP A 1019 -7.72 9.65 -14.09
CA ASP A 1019 -6.32 10.11 -14.20
C ASP A 1019 -5.79 10.93 -13.00
N LYS A 1020 -6.35 10.71 -11.81
CA LYS A 1020 -5.87 11.30 -10.55
C LYS A 1020 -5.23 10.23 -9.68
N ILE A 1021 -4.14 10.59 -8.99
CA ILE A 1021 -3.45 9.70 -8.06
C ILE A 1021 -3.90 10.06 -6.64
N ASP A 1022 -4.31 9.05 -5.86
CA ASP A 1022 -4.54 9.17 -4.43
C ASP A 1022 -3.20 9.41 -3.72
N PRO A 1023 -2.95 10.59 -3.13
CA PRO A 1023 -1.66 10.95 -2.57
C PRO A 1023 -1.26 10.10 -1.34
N ARG A 1024 -2.24 9.46 -0.67
CA ARG A 1024 -1.98 8.58 0.48
C ARG A 1024 -1.40 7.23 0.07
N THR A 1025 -1.78 6.75 -1.12
CA THR A 1025 -1.45 5.39 -1.58
C THR A 1025 -0.58 5.37 -2.85
N ARG A 1026 -0.39 6.54 -3.50
CA ARG A 1026 0.26 6.71 -4.80
C ARG A 1026 -0.33 5.84 -5.92
N LYS A 1027 -1.61 5.46 -5.82
CA LYS A 1027 -2.35 4.67 -6.81
C LYS A 1027 -3.43 5.50 -7.50
N PRO A 1028 -3.93 5.10 -8.68
CA PRO A 1028 -5.09 5.76 -9.30
C PRO A 1028 -6.27 5.85 -8.33
N MET A 1029 -6.88 7.03 -8.26
CA MET A 1029 -8.04 7.32 -7.43
C MET A 1029 -9.26 6.57 -8.00
N THR A 1030 -9.95 5.84 -7.14
CA THR A 1030 -11.14 5.06 -7.53
C THR A 1030 -12.27 5.25 -6.52
N CYS A 1031 -13.47 4.75 -6.82
CA CYS A 1031 -14.58 4.75 -5.87
C CYS A 1031 -14.18 4.19 -4.49
N VAL A 1032 -13.34 3.14 -4.47
CA VAL A 1032 -12.91 2.48 -3.23
C VAL A 1032 -11.83 3.23 -2.46
N SER A 1033 -11.24 4.29 -3.02
CA SER A 1033 -10.34 5.22 -2.30
C SER A 1033 -11.09 5.94 -1.17
N CYS A 1034 -12.40 6.13 -1.34
CA CYS A 1034 -13.26 6.85 -0.41
C CYS A 1034 -14.39 5.97 0.15
N HIS A 1035 -14.90 5.03 -0.63
CA HIS A 1035 -15.98 4.12 -0.22
C HIS A 1035 -15.45 2.75 0.19
N SER A 1036 -16.07 2.16 1.20
CA SER A 1036 -15.98 0.74 1.49
C SER A 1036 -17.02 0.01 0.66
N PRO A 1037 -16.62 -0.87 -0.28
CA PRO A 1037 -17.56 -1.58 -1.16
C PRO A 1037 -18.34 -2.70 -0.43
N HIS A 1038 -17.99 -3.01 0.82
CA HIS A 1038 -18.59 -4.07 1.62
C HIS A 1038 -19.45 -3.50 2.74
N SER A 1039 -18.85 -2.93 3.78
CA SER A 1039 -19.59 -2.29 4.88
C SER A 1039 -18.80 -1.14 5.51
N SER A 1040 -19.50 -0.22 6.16
CA SER A 1040 -18.92 0.89 6.92
C SER A 1040 -19.81 1.25 8.10
N ASP A 1041 -19.27 1.96 9.08
CA ASP A 1041 -20.06 2.60 10.14
C ASP A 1041 -20.67 3.94 9.68
N ASP A 1042 -20.29 4.45 8.50
CA ASP A 1042 -20.95 5.58 7.85
C ASP A 1042 -22.10 5.13 6.94
N LYS A 1043 -23.25 5.82 7.03
CA LYS A 1043 -24.46 5.50 6.26
C LYS A 1043 -24.28 5.58 4.74
N SER A 1044 -23.31 6.36 4.25
CA SER A 1044 -22.96 6.48 2.82
C SER A 1044 -21.81 5.57 2.42
N LEU A 1045 -21.45 4.61 3.27
CA LEU A 1045 -20.40 3.62 3.04
C LEU A 1045 -19.02 4.24 2.81
N LEU A 1046 -18.75 5.41 3.40
CA LEU A 1046 -17.43 6.02 3.32
C LEU A 1046 -16.44 5.33 4.27
N ARG A 1047 -15.17 5.29 3.90
CA ARG A 1047 -14.07 4.80 4.75
C ARG A 1047 -13.73 5.78 5.88
N GLY A 1048 -14.29 6.99 5.87
CA GLY A 1048 -14.15 8.01 6.91
C GLY A 1048 -15.24 9.09 6.80
N ASP A 1049 -15.43 9.89 7.84
CA ASP A 1049 -16.51 10.88 7.92
C ASP A 1049 -16.40 12.02 6.88
N LYS A 1050 -17.58 12.52 6.47
CA LYS A 1050 -17.81 13.57 5.47
C LYS A 1050 -17.40 14.97 5.92
N SER A 1051 -17.22 15.23 7.21
CA SER A 1051 -17.14 16.61 7.72
C SER A 1051 -15.79 17.32 7.52
N ARG A 1052 -14.73 16.60 7.13
CA ARG A 1052 -13.45 17.10 6.57
C ARG A 1052 -12.34 16.04 6.61
N GLY A 1053 -12.42 15.05 7.51
CA GLY A 1053 -11.33 14.11 7.80
C GLY A 1053 -10.86 13.28 6.60
N LEU A 1054 -11.79 12.73 5.82
CA LEU A 1054 -11.45 12.00 4.59
C LEU A 1054 -10.75 12.91 3.54
N CYS A 1055 -11.10 14.20 3.53
CA CYS A 1055 -10.59 15.18 2.59
C CYS A 1055 -9.18 15.66 2.98
N ILE A 1056 -8.93 15.92 4.28
CA ILE A 1056 -7.63 16.42 4.78
C ILE A 1056 -6.49 15.43 4.53
N GLY A 1057 -6.76 14.12 4.64
CA GLY A 1057 -5.74 13.10 4.33
C GLY A 1057 -5.24 13.12 2.89
N CYS A 1058 -5.97 13.77 1.96
CA CYS A 1058 -5.54 13.95 0.58
C CYS A 1058 -5.19 15.41 0.22
N HIS A 1059 -5.66 16.39 1.01
CA HIS A 1059 -5.57 17.82 0.72
C HIS A 1059 -4.92 18.60 1.87
N ASP A 1060 -3.91 18.02 2.52
CA ASP A 1060 -3.19 18.65 3.64
C ASP A 1060 -2.59 20.01 3.18
N PRO A 1061 -3.00 21.14 3.78
CA PRO A 1061 -2.49 22.45 3.43
C PRO A 1061 -1.10 22.76 4.01
N SER A 1062 -0.45 21.82 4.71
CA SER A 1062 0.86 22.02 5.37
C SER A 1062 2.05 21.25 4.78
N GLY A 1063 1.88 20.54 3.65
CA GLY A 1063 2.96 19.75 3.05
C GLY A 1063 3.95 20.57 2.21
N HIS A 1064 5.23 20.47 2.59
CA HIS A 1064 6.46 20.93 1.92
C HIS A 1064 6.54 20.68 0.40
#